data_AF-A0A7X7QN03-F1
#
_entry.id   AF-A0A7X7QN03-F1
#
_cell.length_a   1.000
_cell.length_b   1.000
_cell.length_c   1.000
_cell.angle_alpha   90.00
_cell.angle_beta   90.00
_cell.angle_gamma   90.00
#
_symmetry.space_group_name_H-M   'P 1'
#
loop_
_entity.id
_entity.type
_entity.pdbx_description
1 polymer ?
#
loop_
_entity_poly.entity_id
_entity_poly.type
_entity_poly.pdbx_seq_one_letter_code
_entity_poly.pdbx_strand_id
1 'polypeptide(L)'
;MRCLVAVGMVMSALWVGAADPEPLSSLEAWADPAGVVHVRWITAAPSKGAVLWGRQAGALDQSVPEDPSCLRGTTNNRDSGQGYANNHRADFTNPGAWPVFCRVTATTREGAELTSAVLTVAAPRLPASRADVGRITLEVDPGQWPFPVMPVTFGVPFPRGALGRPEDLRLLAGAAEVPVQARVVTRWHADQSIKWLRLDAAVPRETRQVVLEYGRGVAAGAAPAAAMPAGFPDGLPADLLVLTDPDGTARTFQVERRQDEEAGPVKVVTRFDGHFGGADGARWAASVRWHRWQGVPAGRWDVTLMNQNLAAEMTAIQSFEMRLPAAAAAGEIRVGRGEATVALAEGERVLQREDSEWIHEPAGTLGKRLDGVIQMPGGMVVLRHFWEQWPAAVGRQDGRLVLGLCPRLPEGFYAGRANEDKYYYAVRDSRHTFRQGWSKTWEVWTTPTDTGAGLAGDQPVVSLPPAWIEDSGALGRLAVANRDQFTGYDETLQAIIDGFPAERDRQREYGMSNFGDWYGERTWNWGNLEYDLGHAFLTQFARSGYAPFRRQADAILRHQRDVDTRHAAADPRRVGQQWIHSIGHTAGYYDNAYKDMKVYAGTGWSDNRGHIWAQGILEHYLFGGDARSWETGLLIADWAAGPQTTNFYYGLAREPGWMLKLVMSAYAASEDPFYLNAARIMADYCHRHSLESGDRGFYFHKLSTGHCNCPDDAKHSGEAGFMLATQMTGLAMYYDVSRDPVVADDIAKTARFVMDSMWEPADQAFRYTSCPFTSAGAGSTWILMHGLAFGARHAGDAELAEVCRQSLAAAWSSLPRSGKSAGYVLCNSAQALDAIAQLPGKPFRDYLRDTASMLSSPTRRSLPTLVPNPDFEDGISGWPSRGWQVAQGTDVVHGGAAALRITGSLAKQNEYLNTTYDSSAGAPWEIRGLTPGARYRLSAWLRIDQISEGAPAPNLRLAFRDAGGTRGGAPTSAYDLTRLGTWQCLTGEAVIPEWNTRNYIALNTNTREAVEVVMHLDDVHLTPVDEALPESPRLIRLEPGAAALDGAAKVAPSAQFRGDAAIQGPGAATWELPGTAAGTYALWLRLDKGARLGRVLAGTSVVATAVQADEAVWVRAGEVVVPAAGTTLRLERLGEATRVGRAVLSNVPGSLPATLP
;
A
#
# COMPACT_ATOMS: atom_id res chain seq x y z
N MET A 1 14.36 -29.05 39.12
CA MET A 1 15.01 -30.38 39.21
C MET A 1 13.90 -31.43 39.15
N ARG A 2 13.87 -32.23 38.07
CA ARG A 2 13.13 -33.50 37.84
C ARG A 2 11.68 -33.62 38.34
N CYS A 3 10.73 -33.55 37.39
CA CYS A 3 9.60 -34.48 37.17
C CYS A 3 8.44 -33.74 36.48
N LEU A 4 8.22 -34.02 35.19
CA LEU A 4 6.91 -34.09 34.49
C LEU A 4 7.17 -34.20 32.98
N VAL A 5 7.45 -35.42 32.56
CA VAL A 5 7.27 -35.93 31.20
C VAL A 5 6.00 -36.79 31.26
N ALA A 6 5.20 -36.74 30.19
CA ALA A 6 3.99 -37.52 29.93
C ALA A 6 2.66 -36.95 30.46
N VAL A 7 2.06 -36.05 29.67
CA VAL A 7 0.66 -36.17 29.18
C VAL A 7 0.60 -35.46 27.82
N GLY A 8 0.89 -36.21 26.76
CA GLY A 8 0.98 -35.71 25.39
C GLY A 8 0.82 -36.86 24.41
N MET A 9 -0.21 -37.67 24.61
CA MET A 9 -0.68 -38.75 23.75
C MET A 9 -2.01 -39.20 24.34
N VAL A 10 -3.02 -39.44 23.49
CA VAL A 10 -4.42 -39.78 23.80
C VAL A 10 -5.36 -38.56 23.73
N MET A 11 -5.54 -38.04 22.52
CA MET A 11 -6.82 -37.53 21.99
C MET A 11 -6.78 -37.70 20.44
N SER A 12 -6.45 -38.92 20.01
CA SER A 12 -6.43 -39.36 18.61
C SER A 12 -7.03 -40.76 18.52
N ALA A 13 -8.24 -40.92 19.05
CA ALA A 13 -9.00 -42.16 18.90
C ALA A 13 -10.44 -41.87 19.32
N LEU A 14 -11.25 -41.35 18.40
CA LEU A 14 -12.71 -41.53 18.37
C LEU A 14 -13.28 -40.88 17.09
N TRP A 15 -12.77 -41.31 15.93
CA TRP A 15 -13.45 -41.22 14.63
C TRP A 15 -13.10 -42.50 13.87
N VAL A 16 -13.91 -43.55 14.07
CA VAL A 16 -13.81 -44.80 13.31
C VAL A 16 -14.98 -44.82 12.35
N GLY A 17 -14.68 -44.58 11.07
CA GLY A 17 -15.66 -44.55 9.99
C GLY A 17 -15.31 -43.55 8.88
N ALA A 18 -14.06 -43.50 8.42
CA ALA A 18 -13.71 -42.84 7.17
C ALA A 18 -12.71 -43.75 6.44
N ALA A 19 -12.91 -43.93 5.13
CA ALA A 19 -12.00 -44.67 4.26
C ALA A 19 -10.54 -44.20 4.47
N ASP A 20 -9.56 -45.10 4.23
CA ASP A 20 -8.15 -44.71 4.19
C ASP A 20 -8.03 -43.42 3.34
N PRO A 21 -7.45 -42.33 3.88
CA PRO A 21 -7.36 -41.08 3.14
C PRO A 21 -6.64 -41.34 1.81
N GLU A 22 -7.22 -40.88 0.71
CA GLU A 22 -6.56 -41.02 -0.59
C GLU A 22 -5.13 -40.44 -0.51
N PRO A 23 -4.13 -41.14 -1.07
CA PRO A 23 -2.72 -40.74 -0.94
C PRO A 23 -2.42 -39.35 -1.56
N LEU A 24 -3.29 -38.88 -2.46
CA LEU A 24 -3.22 -37.58 -3.13
C LEU A 24 -4.55 -36.84 -2.99
N SER A 25 -4.54 -35.57 -2.58
CA SER A 25 -5.77 -34.75 -2.45
C SER A 25 -6.11 -33.90 -3.68
N SER A 26 -5.16 -33.83 -4.63
CA SER A 26 -5.31 -33.22 -5.95
C SER A 26 -4.29 -33.85 -6.90
N LEU A 27 -4.69 -34.13 -8.15
CA LEU A 27 -3.82 -34.62 -9.20
C LEU A 27 -4.38 -34.21 -10.56
N GLU A 28 -3.59 -33.47 -11.32
CA GLU A 28 -3.94 -33.02 -12.66
C GLU A 28 -2.77 -33.22 -13.62
N ALA A 29 -3.06 -33.66 -14.85
CA ALA A 29 -2.09 -33.72 -15.93
C ALA A 29 -2.71 -33.30 -17.26
N TRP A 30 -2.04 -32.42 -18.00
CA TRP A 30 -2.47 -31.94 -19.31
C TRP A 30 -1.27 -31.69 -20.23
N ALA A 31 -1.55 -31.47 -21.51
CA ALA A 31 -0.56 -31.01 -22.47
C ALA A 31 -0.95 -29.62 -23.00
N ASP A 32 0.00 -28.70 -23.04
CA ASP A 32 -0.22 -27.38 -23.62
C ASP A 32 -0.06 -27.41 -25.17
N PRO A 33 -0.49 -26.37 -25.90
CA PRO A 33 -0.33 -26.32 -27.35
C PRO A 33 1.11 -26.35 -27.87
N ALA A 34 2.12 -26.14 -27.01
CA ALA A 34 3.53 -26.31 -27.35
C ALA A 34 4.00 -27.77 -27.21
N GLY A 35 3.14 -28.67 -26.73
CA GLY A 35 3.45 -30.09 -26.54
C GLY A 35 4.18 -30.38 -25.24
N VAL A 36 4.19 -29.44 -24.30
CA VAL A 36 4.71 -29.66 -22.94
C VAL A 36 3.64 -30.40 -22.14
N VAL A 37 4.03 -31.49 -21.48
CA VAL A 37 3.17 -32.22 -20.56
C VAL A 37 3.43 -31.69 -19.16
N HIS A 38 2.36 -31.25 -18.50
CA HIS A 38 2.38 -30.72 -17.15
C HIS A 38 1.69 -31.69 -16.21
N VAL A 39 2.27 -31.92 -15.03
CA VAL A 39 1.68 -32.71 -13.96
C VAL A 39 1.76 -31.91 -12.65
N ARG A 40 0.62 -31.77 -11.96
CA ARG A 40 0.48 -31.01 -10.71
C ARG A 40 -0.25 -31.87 -9.69
N TRP A 41 0.24 -31.93 -8.45
CA TRP A 41 -0.40 -32.73 -7.41
C TRP A 41 -0.18 -32.21 -6.01
N ILE A 42 -1.06 -32.62 -5.09
CA ILE A 42 -0.94 -32.36 -3.65
C ILE A 42 -0.87 -33.70 -2.91
N THR A 43 0.08 -33.82 -1.99
CA THR A 43 0.16 -34.95 -1.04
C THR A 43 -0.35 -34.57 0.35
N ALA A 44 -1.00 -35.51 1.03
CA ALA A 44 -1.55 -35.30 2.37
C ALA A 44 -0.45 -35.11 3.44
N ALA A 45 0.73 -35.69 3.22
CA ALA A 45 1.92 -35.53 4.05
C ALA A 45 3.10 -35.04 3.21
N PRO A 46 4.07 -34.31 3.80
CA PRO A 46 5.27 -33.90 3.08
C PRO A 46 5.99 -35.09 2.45
N SER A 47 6.21 -35.01 1.14
CA SER A 47 6.74 -36.10 0.33
C SER A 47 7.77 -35.61 -0.70
N LYS A 48 8.47 -36.57 -1.29
CA LYS A 48 9.32 -36.35 -2.46
C LYS A 48 8.94 -37.35 -3.54
N GLY A 49 8.69 -36.89 -4.76
CA GLY A 49 8.19 -37.72 -5.84
C GLY A 49 8.78 -37.45 -7.22
N ALA A 50 8.25 -38.21 -8.16
CA ALA A 50 8.57 -38.18 -9.58
C ALA A 50 7.33 -38.57 -10.39
N VAL A 51 7.34 -38.22 -11.68
CA VAL A 51 6.36 -38.67 -12.66
C VAL A 51 6.98 -39.77 -13.50
N LEU A 52 6.45 -40.98 -13.37
CA LEU A 52 6.71 -42.07 -14.31
C LEU A 52 5.82 -41.87 -15.54
N TRP A 53 6.36 -42.00 -16.74
CA TRP A 53 5.57 -41.87 -17.96
C TRP A 53 6.00 -42.86 -19.04
N GLY A 54 5.10 -43.10 -20.00
CA GLY A 54 5.33 -44.00 -21.10
C GLY A 54 4.23 -43.97 -22.16
N ARG A 55 4.42 -44.75 -23.22
CA ARG A 55 3.51 -44.78 -24.39
C ARG A 55 2.35 -45.76 -24.24
N GLN A 56 2.39 -46.61 -23.23
CA GLN A 56 1.37 -47.61 -22.93
C GLN A 56 1.09 -47.59 -21.43
N ALA A 57 -0.18 -47.69 -21.04
CA ALA A 57 -0.58 -47.65 -19.63
C ALA A 57 0.13 -48.69 -18.74
N GLY A 58 0.54 -49.84 -19.30
CA GLY A 58 1.24 -50.91 -18.58
C GLY A 58 2.77 -50.81 -18.60
N ALA A 59 3.36 -49.84 -19.32
CA ALA A 59 4.80 -49.70 -19.48
C ALA A 59 5.20 -48.22 -19.36
N LEU A 60 5.52 -47.80 -18.14
CA LEU A 60 6.00 -46.45 -17.80
C LEU A 60 7.53 -46.52 -17.59
N ASP A 61 8.27 -46.47 -18.69
CA ASP A 61 9.71 -46.71 -18.76
C ASP A 61 10.57 -45.44 -18.56
N GLN A 62 9.94 -44.27 -18.55
CA GLN A 62 10.59 -42.97 -18.36
C GLN A 62 10.23 -42.39 -16.99
N SER A 63 11.11 -41.56 -16.43
CA SER A 63 10.89 -40.88 -15.15
C SER A 63 11.38 -39.45 -15.22
N VAL A 64 10.59 -38.52 -14.66
CA VAL A 64 10.93 -37.11 -14.53
C VAL A 64 10.80 -36.74 -13.06
N PRO A 65 11.88 -36.28 -12.40
CA PRO A 65 11.78 -35.82 -11.02
C PRO A 65 10.88 -34.59 -10.92
N GLU A 66 10.25 -34.40 -9.76
CA GLU A 66 9.57 -33.14 -9.49
C GLU A 66 10.53 -31.94 -9.53
N ASP A 67 9.96 -30.74 -9.72
CA ASP A 67 10.72 -29.50 -9.72
C ASP A 67 11.41 -29.28 -8.36
N PRO A 68 12.76 -29.19 -8.33
CA PRO A 68 13.51 -29.06 -7.08
C PRO A 68 13.20 -27.77 -6.31
N SER A 69 12.63 -26.75 -6.96
CA SER A 69 12.20 -25.52 -6.28
C SER A 69 11.09 -25.76 -5.26
N CYS A 70 10.27 -26.82 -5.43
CA CYS A 70 9.26 -27.24 -4.46
C CYS A 70 9.89 -27.79 -3.18
N LEU A 71 11.05 -28.43 -3.33
CA LEU A 71 11.74 -29.18 -2.28
C LEU A 71 12.71 -28.33 -1.44
N ARG A 72 12.73 -27.01 -1.62
CA ARG A 72 13.66 -26.13 -0.90
C ARG A 72 13.41 -26.15 0.61
N GLY A 73 12.18 -26.37 1.05
CA GLY A 73 11.80 -26.38 2.47
C GLY A 73 11.47 -25.01 3.03
N THR A 74 10.79 -24.97 4.18
CA THR A 74 10.36 -23.72 4.82
C THR A 74 11.43 -23.19 5.78
N THR A 75 11.48 -21.86 5.94
CA THR A 75 12.31 -21.19 6.94
C THR A 75 11.67 -21.13 8.32
N ASN A 76 10.47 -21.69 8.48
CA ASN A 76 9.81 -21.74 9.78
C ASN A 76 10.50 -22.74 10.74
N ASN A 77 10.40 -22.47 12.05
CA ASN A 77 11.04 -23.30 13.07
C ASN A 77 10.30 -24.63 13.35
N ARG A 78 9.09 -24.82 12.80
CA ARG A 78 8.24 -26.00 13.07
C ARG A 78 8.52 -27.15 12.10
N ASP A 79 9.04 -26.86 10.91
CA ASP A 79 9.43 -27.86 9.92
C ASP A 79 10.70 -27.43 9.17
N SER A 80 11.81 -27.34 9.90
CA SER A 80 13.13 -27.01 9.37
C SER A 80 13.76 -28.20 8.62
N GLY A 81 13.18 -28.57 7.48
CA GLY A 81 13.70 -29.63 6.60
C GLY A 81 13.70 -29.22 5.14
N GLN A 82 14.72 -29.65 4.40
CA GLN A 82 14.75 -29.60 2.93
C GLN A 82 14.36 -30.97 2.35
N GLY A 83 13.98 -31.00 1.08
CA GLY A 83 13.81 -32.25 0.33
C GLY A 83 12.39 -32.82 0.28
N TYR A 84 11.40 -32.15 0.88
CA TYR A 84 10.00 -32.60 0.91
C TYR A 84 9.02 -31.43 0.70
N ALA A 85 7.87 -31.69 0.08
CA ALA A 85 6.81 -30.73 -0.18
C ALA A 85 5.41 -31.35 0.00
N ASN A 86 4.38 -30.51 0.13
CA ASN A 86 2.98 -30.92 0.01
C ASN A 86 2.38 -30.58 -1.36
N ASN A 87 2.89 -29.55 -2.04
CA ASN A 87 2.43 -29.10 -3.34
C ASN A 87 3.56 -29.28 -4.36
N HIS A 88 3.26 -29.93 -5.47
CA HIS A 88 4.27 -30.47 -6.37
C HIS A 88 3.96 -30.15 -7.83
N ARG A 89 5.02 -30.08 -8.63
CA ARG A 89 4.93 -29.99 -10.09
C ARG A 89 6.05 -30.74 -10.79
N ALA A 90 5.78 -31.23 -11.99
CA ALA A 90 6.78 -31.75 -12.92
C ALA A 90 6.32 -31.46 -14.35
N ASP A 91 7.26 -31.06 -15.21
CA ASP A 91 7.02 -30.76 -16.62
C ASP A 91 8.01 -31.54 -17.49
N PHE A 92 7.56 -32.01 -18.65
CA PHE A 92 8.43 -32.64 -19.64
C PHE A 92 7.93 -32.42 -21.06
N THR A 93 8.84 -32.54 -22.04
CA THR A 93 8.56 -32.26 -23.46
C THR A 93 8.83 -33.47 -24.33
N ASN A 94 8.31 -33.46 -25.56
CA ASN A 94 8.60 -34.44 -26.60
C ASN A 94 8.28 -35.91 -26.21
N PRO A 95 7.03 -36.24 -25.86
CA PRO A 95 6.66 -37.63 -25.53
C PRO A 95 6.80 -38.60 -26.72
N GLY A 96 6.98 -38.08 -27.94
CA GLY A 96 7.21 -38.82 -29.18
C GLY A 96 5.97 -39.46 -29.79
N ALA A 97 4.93 -39.73 -29.00
CA ALA A 97 3.61 -40.19 -29.45
C ALA A 97 2.52 -39.79 -28.44
N TRP A 98 1.27 -39.72 -28.91
CA TRP A 98 0.10 -39.40 -28.09
C TRP A 98 -0.98 -40.51 -28.19
N PRO A 99 -1.78 -40.74 -27.14
CA PRO A 99 -1.69 -40.14 -25.81
C PRO A 99 -0.44 -40.61 -25.05
N VAL A 100 -0.02 -39.85 -24.05
CA VAL A 100 1.02 -40.26 -23.09
C VAL A 100 0.36 -40.68 -21.78
N PHE A 101 0.91 -41.69 -21.13
CA PHE A 101 0.42 -42.21 -19.86
C PHE A 101 1.38 -41.80 -18.74
N CYS A 102 0.84 -41.29 -17.63
CA CYS A 102 1.63 -40.75 -16.52
C CYS A 102 1.18 -41.37 -15.19
N ARG A 103 2.09 -41.52 -14.23
CA ARG A 103 1.82 -41.92 -12.85
C ARG A 103 2.72 -41.13 -11.93
N VAL A 104 2.16 -40.60 -10.86
CA VAL A 104 2.93 -40.00 -9.78
C VAL A 104 3.34 -41.09 -8.78
N THR A 105 4.61 -41.07 -8.39
CA THR A 105 5.14 -41.86 -7.28
C THR A 105 5.83 -40.90 -6.31
N ALA A 106 5.58 -41.03 -5.01
CA ALA A 106 6.22 -40.19 -3.99
C ALA A 106 6.47 -40.98 -2.71
N THR A 107 7.50 -40.59 -1.97
CA THR A 107 7.85 -41.18 -0.67
C THR A 107 7.71 -40.11 0.40
N THR A 108 6.97 -40.38 1.48
CA THR A 108 6.88 -39.46 2.62
C THR A 108 8.18 -39.41 3.40
N ARG A 109 8.32 -38.43 4.30
CA ARG A 109 9.50 -38.33 5.17
C ARG A 109 9.70 -39.59 6.06
N GLU A 110 8.62 -40.27 6.40
CA GLU A 110 8.60 -41.51 7.19
C GLU A 110 8.87 -42.77 6.34
N GLY A 111 9.06 -42.62 5.02
CA GLY A 111 9.32 -43.73 4.10
C GLY A 111 8.06 -44.42 3.57
N ALA A 112 6.88 -43.83 3.75
CA ALA A 112 5.65 -44.39 3.17
C ALA A 112 5.58 -44.07 1.67
N GLU A 113 5.30 -45.10 0.86
CA GLU A 113 5.17 -44.96 -0.59
C GLU A 113 3.74 -44.55 -0.99
N LEU A 114 3.64 -43.56 -1.86
CA LEU A 114 2.42 -43.03 -2.44
C LEU A 114 2.48 -43.26 -3.96
N THR A 115 1.40 -43.79 -4.53
CA THR A 115 1.32 -44.01 -5.98
C THR A 115 -0.06 -43.65 -6.49
N SER A 116 -0.13 -42.90 -7.59
CA SER A 116 -1.39 -42.57 -8.25
C SER A 116 -1.89 -43.67 -9.18
N ALA A 117 -3.16 -43.58 -9.57
CA ALA A 117 -3.63 -44.23 -10.79
C ALA A 117 -2.87 -43.69 -12.03
N VAL A 118 -2.88 -44.47 -13.12
CA VAL A 118 -2.30 -44.02 -14.40
C VAL A 118 -3.23 -43.02 -15.06
N LEU A 119 -2.73 -41.81 -15.29
CA LEU A 119 -3.40 -40.75 -16.04
C LEU A 119 -3.14 -40.92 -17.53
N THR A 120 -4.11 -40.55 -18.36
CA THR A 120 -3.94 -40.48 -19.82
C THR A 120 -3.98 -39.01 -20.24
N VAL A 121 -2.90 -38.52 -20.85
CA VAL A 121 -2.81 -37.16 -21.38
C VAL A 121 -2.92 -37.23 -22.90
N ALA A 122 -3.97 -36.63 -23.43
CA ALA A 122 -4.23 -36.58 -24.87
C ALA A 122 -3.30 -35.57 -25.58
N ALA A 123 -3.17 -35.72 -26.90
CA ALA A 123 -2.50 -34.72 -27.72
C ALA A 123 -3.16 -33.34 -27.53
N PRO A 124 -2.38 -32.26 -27.36
CA PRO A 124 -2.93 -30.93 -27.27
C PRO A 124 -3.60 -30.55 -28.59
N ARG A 125 -4.75 -29.87 -28.51
CA ARG A 125 -5.45 -29.35 -29.70
C ARG A 125 -5.31 -27.84 -29.73
N LEU A 126 -4.91 -27.30 -30.88
CA LEU A 126 -4.93 -25.86 -31.10
C LEU A 126 -6.40 -25.38 -31.07
N PRO A 127 -6.76 -24.44 -30.17
CA PRO A 127 -8.11 -23.91 -30.13
C PRO A 127 -8.40 -23.10 -31.39
N ALA A 128 -9.63 -23.17 -31.88
CA ALA A 128 -10.11 -22.29 -32.93
C ALA A 128 -10.58 -20.95 -32.33
N SER A 129 -10.34 -19.85 -33.03
CA SER A 129 -10.92 -18.55 -32.67
C SER A 129 -12.43 -18.58 -32.90
N ARG A 130 -13.23 -18.15 -31.90
CA ARG A 130 -14.69 -18.13 -32.00
C ARG A 130 -15.26 -16.77 -32.33
N ALA A 131 -14.52 -15.69 -32.06
CA ALA A 131 -14.92 -14.35 -32.49
C ALA A 131 -15.01 -14.31 -34.03
N ASP A 132 -15.97 -13.55 -34.56
CA ASP A 132 -16.09 -13.26 -35.99
C ASP A 132 -14.94 -12.33 -36.41
N VAL A 133 -15.20 -11.03 -36.50
CA VAL A 133 -14.17 -10.00 -36.62
C VAL A 133 -14.39 -8.99 -35.52
N GLY A 134 -13.59 -9.07 -34.47
CA GLY A 134 -13.56 -8.10 -33.40
C GLY A 134 -12.57 -6.97 -33.70
N ARG A 135 -12.85 -5.77 -33.18
CA ARG A 135 -11.97 -4.60 -33.29
C ARG A 135 -11.76 -3.98 -31.91
N ILE A 136 -10.50 -3.70 -31.58
CA ILE A 136 -10.13 -3.02 -30.32
C ILE A 136 -9.33 -1.78 -30.70
N THR A 137 -9.87 -0.60 -30.39
CA THR A 137 -9.14 0.66 -30.56
C THR A 137 -8.25 0.90 -29.33
N LEU A 138 -6.95 1.04 -29.54
CA LEU A 138 -5.94 1.22 -28.51
C LEU A 138 -5.40 2.65 -28.61
N GLU A 139 -5.24 3.33 -27.49
CA GLU A 139 -4.65 4.67 -27.44
C GLU A 139 -3.13 4.58 -27.33
N VAL A 140 -2.42 5.50 -27.97
CA VAL A 140 -0.96 5.58 -28.01
C VAL A 140 -0.51 6.93 -27.47
N ASP A 141 0.10 6.92 -26.29
CA ASP A 141 0.82 8.06 -25.75
C ASP A 141 2.31 7.92 -26.14
N PRO A 142 2.87 8.79 -27.00
CA PRO A 142 4.26 8.71 -27.46
C PRO A 142 5.28 9.11 -26.39
N GLY A 143 4.86 9.71 -25.28
CA GLY A 143 5.75 10.31 -24.29
C GLY A 143 6.70 11.33 -24.92
N GLN A 144 7.98 11.20 -24.59
CA GLN A 144 9.07 12.02 -25.11
C GLN A 144 9.88 11.32 -26.21
N TRP A 145 9.32 10.27 -26.83
CA TRP A 145 10.00 9.51 -27.86
C TRP A 145 10.52 10.42 -29.00
N PRO A 146 11.81 10.33 -29.37
CA PRO A 146 12.39 11.32 -30.27
C PRO A 146 12.34 10.95 -31.77
N PHE A 147 12.17 9.68 -32.12
CA PHE A 147 12.29 9.24 -33.52
C PHE A 147 10.95 9.19 -34.25
N PRO A 148 10.93 9.28 -35.60
CA PRO A 148 9.70 9.20 -36.40
C PRO A 148 8.93 7.87 -36.26
N VAL A 149 9.62 6.80 -35.87
CA VAL A 149 9.02 5.49 -35.61
C VAL A 149 9.25 5.14 -34.14
N MET A 150 8.18 4.76 -33.44
CA MET A 150 8.21 4.37 -32.03
C MET A 150 8.01 2.85 -31.87
N PRO A 151 8.84 2.17 -31.06
CA PRO A 151 8.57 0.81 -30.64
C PRO A 151 7.50 0.82 -29.55
N VAL A 152 6.50 -0.02 -29.70
CA VAL A 152 5.47 -0.27 -28.68
C VAL A 152 5.42 -1.76 -28.38
N THR A 153 5.43 -2.09 -27.08
CA THR A 153 5.19 -3.43 -26.56
C THR A 153 4.02 -3.33 -25.59
N PHE A 154 2.96 -4.10 -25.80
CA PHE A 154 1.79 -4.09 -24.93
C PHE A 154 1.10 -5.44 -24.87
N GLY A 155 0.46 -5.74 -23.75
CA GLY A 155 -0.37 -6.93 -23.58
C GLY A 155 -1.84 -6.66 -23.84
N VAL A 156 -2.51 -7.63 -24.45
CA VAL A 156 -3.95 -7.62 -24.69
C VAL A 156 -4.56 -8.85 -24.03
N PRO A 157 -5.43 -8.67 -23.02
CA PRO A 157 -6.21 -9.76 -22.50
C PRO A 157 -7.37 -10.07 -23.44
N PHE A 158 -7.75 -11.34 -23.54
CA PHE A 158 -8.88 -11.81 -24.35
C PHE A 158 -9.88 -12.59 -23.49
N PRO A 159 -11.20 -12.37 -23.69
CA PRO A 159 -12.21 -13.23 -23.09
C PRO A 159 -12.02 -14.69 -23.50
N ARG A 160 -12.40 -15.60 -22.61
CA ARG A 160 -12.36 -17.03 -22.87
C ARG A 160 -13.05 -17.39 -24.19
N GLY A 161 -12.33 -18.10 -25.05
CA GLY A 161 -12.78 -18.56 -26.37
C GLY A 161 -12.70 -17.52 -27.50
N ALA A 162 -12.40 -16.24 -27.21
CA ALA A 162 -12.42 -15.18 -28.22
C ALA A 162 -11.36 -15.39 -29.31
N LEU A 163 -10.11 -15.63 -28.90
CA LEU A 163 -8.96 -15.85 -29.78
C LEU A 163 -8.28 -17.18 -29.46
N GLY A 164 -8.15 -18.07 -30.44
CA GLY A 164 -7.48 -19.37 -30.27
C GLY A 164 -6.02 -19.36 -30.70
N ARG A 165 -5.73 -18.58 -31.75
CA ARG A 165 -4.48 -18.58 -32.50
C ARG A 165 -3.92 -17.16 -32.61
N PRO A 166 -2.61 -16.95 -32.34
CA PRO A 166 -2.01 -15.62 -32.47
C PRO A 166 -1.90 -15.15 -33.92
N GLU A 167 -2.13 -16.02 -34.92
CA GLU A 167 -2.14 -15.66 -36.35
C GLU A 167 -3.48 -15.05 -36.81
N ASP A 168 -4.55 -15.24 -36.05
CA ASP A 168 -5.90 -14.77 -36.38
C ASP A 168 -6.10 -13.28 -36.01
N LEU A 169 -5.11 -12.42 -36.28
CA LEU A 169 -5.13 -10.99 -35.96
C LEU A 169 -4.30 -10.16 -36.93
N ARG A 170 -4.54 -8.84 -36.92
CA ARG A 170 -3.68 -7.82 -37.54
C ARG A 170 -3.79 -6.48 -36.81
N LEU A 171 -2.77 -5.63 -36.92
CA LEU A 171 -2.74 -4.31 -36.30
C LEU A 171 -2.79 -3.22 -37.36
N LEU A 172 -3.63 -2.20 -37.16
CA LEU A 172 -3.80 -1.08 -38.09
C LEU A 172 -3.42 0.25 -37.44
N ALA A 173 -2.68 1.09 -38.14
CA ALA A 173 -2.50 2.52 -37.83
C ALA A 173 -3.26 3.35 -38.87
N GLY A 174 -4.43 3.86 -38.49
CA GLY A 174 -5.39 4.41 -39.46
C GLY A 174 -5.92 3.32 -40.39
N ALA A 175 -5.71 3.47 -41.70
CA ALA A 175 -6.07 2.47 -42.71
C ALA A 175 -4.91 1.53 -43.09
N ALA A 176 -3.69 1.81 -42.63
CA ALA A 176 -2.50 1.05 -42.98
C ALA A 176 -2.27 -0.09 -41.98
N GLU A 177 -1.94 -1.28 -42.48
CA GLU A 177 -1.52 -2.39 -41.64
C GLU A 177 -0.07 -2.20 -41.17
N VAL A 178 0.17 -2.44 -39.89
CA VAL A 178 1.49 -2.35 -39.25
C VAL A 178 1.98 -3.77 -38.96
N PRO A 179 3.23 -4.12 -39.31
CA PRO A 179 3.82 -5.39 -38.91
C PRO A 179 3.76 -5.58 -37.39
N VAL A 180 3.25 -6.73 -36.98
CA VAL A 180 3.10 -7.08 -35.57
C VAL A 180 3.75 -8.43 -35.29
N GLN A 181 4.42 -8.52 -34.16
CA GLN A 181 4.96 -9.75 -33.62
C GLN A 181 4.17 -10.11 -32.37
N ALA A 182 3.51 -11.28 -32.40
CA ALA A 182 2.64 -11.74 -31.32
C ALA A 182 3.31 -12.85 -30.51
N ARG A 183 3.20 -12.79 -29.18
CA ARG A 183 3.62 -13.83 -28.25
C ARG A 183 2.47 -14.18 -27.32
N VAL A 184 2.03 -15.44 -27.35
CA VAL A 184 1.07 -15.95 -26.37
C VAL A 184 1.77 -16.02 -25.02
N VAL A 185 1.25 -15.27 -24.05
CA VAL A 185 1.81 -15.22 -22.69
C VAL A 185 1.17 -16.30 -21.82
N THR A 186 -0.16 -16.34 -21.79
CA THR A 186 -0.92 -17.38 -21.09
C THR A 186 -2.20 -17.71 -21.84
N ARG A 187 -2.71 -18.92 -21.60
CA ARG A 187 -3.94 -19.47 -22.18
C ARG A 187 -4.87 -19.86 -21.05
N TRP A 188 -6.17 -19.64 -21.23
CA TRP A 188 -7.20 -20.10 -20.29
C TRP A 188 -7.08 -21.60 -20.10
N HIS A 189 -6.88 -22.06 -18.87
CA HIS A 189 -6.63 -23.48 -18.58
C HIS A 189 -7.73 -24.38 -19.13
N ALA A 190 -8.98 -23.94 -18.97
CA ALA A 190 -10.17 -24.74 -19.24
C ALA A 190 -10.52 -24.94 -20.74
N ASP A 191 -9.99 -24.14 -21.67
CA ASP A 191 -10.21 -24.36 -23.11
C ASP A 191 -9.01 -24.02 -24.03
N GLN A 192 -7.88 -23.65 -23.43
CA GLN A 192 -6.62 -23.31 -24.09
C GLN A 192 -6.69 -22.10 -25.03
N SER A 193 -7.81 -21.36 -25.09
CA SER A 193 -7.88 -20.09 -25.79
C SER A 193 -6.92 -19.07 -25.16
N ILE A 194 -6.46 -18.11 -25.96
CA ILE A 194 -5.48 -17.12 -25.50
C ILE A 194 -6.14 -16.25 -24.43
N LYS A 195 -5.49 -16.15 -23.27
CA LYS A 195 -5.91 -15.26 -22.17
C LYS A 195 -5.16 -13.94 -22.23
N TRP A 196 -3.84 -14.00 -22.39
CA TRP A 196 -2.99 -12.82 -22.60
C TRP A 196 -2.11 -13.00 -23.82
N LEU A 197 -2.14 -11.99 -24.69
CA LEU A 197 -1.29 -11.90 -25.87
C LEU A 197 -0.43 -10.65 -25.77
N ARG A 198 0.89 -10.81 -25.88
CA ARG A 198 1.79 -9.67 -26.02
C ARG A 198 1.99 -9.36 -27.50
N LEU A 199 1.89 -8.08 -27.85
CA LEU A 199 2.16 -7.57 -29.18
C LEU A 199 3.35 -6.61 -29.15
N ASP A 200 4.25 -6.78 -30.10
CA ASP A 200 5.36 -5.88 -30.38
C ASP A 200 5.14 -5.28 -31.79
N ALA A 201 5.16 -3.95 -31.89
CA ALA A 201 4.97 -3.21 -33.14
C ALA A 201 5.90 -1.98 -33.21
N ALA A 202 6.13 -1.49 -34.42
CA ALA A 202 6.81 -0.23 -34.67
C ALA A 202 5.82 0.70 -35.41
N VAL A 203 5.36 1.77 -34.75
CA VAL A 203 4.30 2.64 -35.26
C VAL A 203 4.84 4.06 -35.52
N PRO A 204 4.29 4.81 -36.50
CA PRO A 204 4.66 6.21 -36.70
C PRO A 204 4.43 7.05 -35.44
N ARG A 205 5.32 7.98 -35.12
CA ARG A 205 5.31 8.76 -33.86
C ARG A 205 4.04 9.58 -33.66
N GLU A 206 3.47 10.07 -34.75
CA GLU A 206 2.23 10.86 -34.77
C GLU A 206 0.98 10.01 -34.52
N THR A 207 1.10 8.68 -34.58
CA THR A 207 0.00 7.75 -34.31
C THR A 207 -0.48 7.92 -32.88
N ARG A 208 -1.75 8.28 -32.71
CA ARG A 208 -2.41 8.37 -31.41
C ARG A 208 -3.33 7.20 -31.13
N GLN A 209 -3.71 6.46 -32.16
CA GLN A 209 -4.57 5.29 -32.04
C GLN A 209 -4.13 4.20 -33.01
N VAL A 210 -4.19 2.96 -32.55
CA VAL A 210 -4.07 1.77 -33.39
C VAL A 210 -5.28 0.87 -33.18
N VAL A 211 -5.66 0.10 -34.20
CA VAL A 211 -6.80 -0.82 -34.13
C VAL A 211 -6.29 -2.25 -34.26
N LEU A 212 -6.56 -3.07 -33.25
CA LEU A 212 -6.33 -4.51 -33.31
C LEU A 212 -7.59 -5.19 -33.85
N GLU A 213 -7.47 -5.79 -35.03
CA GLU A 213 -8.48 -6.66 -35.60
C GLU A 213 -8.13 -8.11 -35.28
N TYR A 214 -9.12 -8.91 -34.88
CA TYR A 214 -8.90 -10.31 -34.49
C TYR A 214 -10.14 -11.18 -34.79
N GLY A 215 -9.93 -12.48 -34.91
CA GLY A 215 -11.00 -13.48 -35.08
C GLY A 215 -10.98 -14.20 -36.42
N ARG A 216 -12.05 -14.94 -36.71
CA ARG A 216 -12.16 -15.80 -37.90
C ARG A 216 -12.05 -15.00 -39.19
N GLY A 217 -11.11 -15.39 -40.03
CA GLY A 217 -10.87 -14.75 -41.33
C GLY A 217 -10.06 -13.46 -41.26
N VAL A 218 -9.62 -13.06 -40.06
CA VAL A 218 -8.57 -12.05 -39.91
C VAL A 218 -7.23 -12.77 -40.03
N ALA A 219 -6.34 -12.23 -40.85
CA ALA A 219 -4.96 -12.65 -40.93
C ALA A 219 -4.11 -11.42 -41.20
N ALA A 220 -2.90 -11.39 -40.63
CA ALA A 220 -1.91 -10.41 -41.02
C ALA A 220 -1.51 -10.60 -42.49
N GLY A 221 -1.28 -9.49 -43.19
CA GLY A 221 -0.61 -9.49 -44.48
C GLY A 221 0.82 -10.05 -44.38
N ALA A 222 1.42 -10.35 -45.54
CA ALA A 222 2.80 -10.83 -45.57
C ALA A 222 3.74 -9.80 -44.91
N ALA A 223 4.39 -10.20 -43.81
CA ALA A 223 5.37 -9.34 -43.16
C ALA A 223 6.53 -9.05 -44.13
N PRO A 224 7.01 -7.80 -44.22
CA PRO A 224 8.18 -7.50 -45.04
C PRO A 224 9.38 -8.34 -44.60
N ALA A 225 10.19 -8.79 -45.56
CA ALA A 225 11.42 -9.52 -45.27
C ALA A 225 12.27 -8.71 -44.28
N ALA A 226 12.59 -9.31 -43.12
CA ALA A 226 13.28 -8.62 -42.05
C ALA A 226 14.69 -8.21 -42.51
N ALA A 227 14.92 -6.92 -42.76
CA ALA A 227 16.25 -6.34 -42.76
C ALA A 227 16.63 -6.06 -41.30
N MET A 228 17.00 -7.11 -40.58
CA MET A 228 17.39 -7.02 -39.18
C MET A 228 18.59 -6.07 -39.03
N PRO A 229 18.58 -5.14 -38.06
CA PRO A 229 19.78 -4.40 -37.70
C PRO A 229 20.89 -5.40 -37.35
N ALA A 230 22.07 -5.24 -37.94
CA ALA A 230 23.22 -6.10 -37.70
C ALA A 230 23.41 -6.28 -36.18
N GLY A 231 23.40 -7.54 -35.71
CA GLY A 231 23.84 -7.86 -34.37
C GLY A 231 25.36 -7.73 -34.26
N PHE A 232 25.90 -7.97 -33.06
CA PHE A 232 27.29 -8.40 -32.94
C PHE A 232 27.34 -9.88 -33.36
N PRO A 233 27.85 -10.22 -34.56
CA PRO A 233 27.88 -11.61 -35.04
C PRO A 233 28.77 -12.48 -34.15
N ASP A 234 29.77 -11.87 -33.51
CA ASP A 234 30.86 -12.52 -32.76
C ASP A 234 30.68 -12.48 -31.23
N GLY A 235 29.53 -12.02 -30.70
CA GLY A 235 29.26 -11.90 -29.26
C GLY A 235 29.54 -10.52 -28.65
N LEU A 236 29.38 -10.37 -27.32
CA LEU A 236 29.69 -9.12 -26.63
C LEU A 236 31.21 -8.89 -26.60
N PRO A 237 31.71 -7.64 -26.71
CA PRO A 237 33.11 -7.35 -26.44
C PRO A 237 33.52 -7.84 -25.06
N ALA A 238 34.67 -8.51 -24.96
CA ALA A 238 35.12 -9.17 -23.72
C ALA A 238 35.28 -8.19 -22.54
N ASP A 239 35.55 -6.92 -22.80
CA ASP A 239 35.72 -5.86 -21.82
C ASP A 239 34.55 -4.85 -21.83
N LEU A 240 33.40 -5.23 -22.41
CA LEU A 240 32.19 -4.40 -22.37
C LEU A 240 31.77 -4.10 -20.93
N LEU A 241 31.85 -5.10 -20.05
CA LEU A 241 31.54 -4.96 -18.63
C LEU A 241 32.77 -5.28 -17.80
N VAL A 242 33.15 -4.35 -16.93
CA VAL A 242 34.32 -4.47 -16.04
C VAL A 242 33.89 -4.20 -14.62
N LEU A 243 34.25 -5.12 -13.71
CA LEU A 243 34.06 -4.98 -12.28
C LEU A 243 35.43 -4.91 -11.61
N THR A 244 35.62 -3.91 -10.75
CA THR A 244 36.86 -3.76 -9.97
C THR A 244 36.61 -4.18 -8.53
N ASP A 245 37.33 -5.19 -8.07
CA ASP A 245 37.28 -5.67 -6.69
C ASP A 245 37.80 -4.62 -5.69
N PRO A 246 37.53 -4.78 -4.38
CA PRO A 246 38.03 -3.87 -3.34
C PRO A 246 39.56 -3.72 -3.31
N ASP A 247 40.31 -4.74 -3.75
CA ASP A 247 41.77 -4.74 -3.82
C ASP A 247 42.32 -4.03 -5.08
N GLY A 248 41.44 -3.54 -5.96
CA GLY A 248 41.80 -2.89 -7.22
C GLY A 248 41.92 -3.84 -8.41
N THR A 249 41.67 -5.14 -8.25
CA THR A 249 41.72 -6.11 -9.35
C THR A 249 40.52 -5.93 -10.28
N ALA A 250 40.78 -5.58 -11.54
CA ALA A 250 39.75 -5.53 -12.58
C ALA A 250 39.44 -6.92 -13.12
N ARG A 251 38.15 -7.25 -13.24
CA ARG A 251 37.62 -8.48 -13.82
C ARG A 251 36.66 -8.15 -14.96
N THR A 252 36.79 -8.88 -16.05
CA THR A 252 35.90 -8.78 -17.22
C THR A 252 34.78 -9.80 -17.13
N PHE A 253 33.60 -9.43 -17.63
CA PHE A 253 32.44 -10.30 -17.69
C PHE A 253 32.68 -11.48 -18.64
N GLN A 254 32.60 -12.70 -18.11
CA GLN A 254 32.70 -13.94 -18.86
C GLN A 254 31.31 -14.40 -19.25
N VAL A 255 30.95 -14.28 -20.53
CA VAL A 255 29.68 -14.78 -21.05
C VAL A 255 29.70 -16.31 -21.05
N GLU A 256 28.77 -16.92 -20.32
CA GLU A 256 28.62 -18.37 -20.24
C GLU A 256 27.43 -18.86 -21.07
N ARG A 257 26.40 -18.02 -21.18
CA ARG A 257 25.18 -18.35 -21.92
C ARG A 257 24.74 -17.18 -22.79
N ARG A 258 24.47 -17.47 -24.06
CA ARG A 258 23.79 -16.58 -25.00
C ARG A 258 22.43 -17.20 -25.35
N GLN A 259 21.36 -16.43 -25.22
CA GLN A 259 20.01 -16.87 -25.58
C GLN A 259 19.32 -15.77 -26.38
N ASP A 260 18.75 -16.12 -27.54
CA ASP A 260 17.81 -15.24 -28.23
C ASP A 260 16.44 -15.42 -27.54
N GLU A 261 16.16 -14.59 -26.53
CA GLU A 261 14.90 -14.60 -25.77
C GLU A 261 13.70 -14.25 -26.67
N GLU A 262 13.94 -13.43 -27.69
CA GLU A 262 12.99 -13.09 -28.75
C GLU A 262 13.72 -12.97 -30.08
N ALA A 263 13.21 -13.64 -31.12
CA ALA A 263 13.81 -13.69 -32.46
C ALA A 263 12.75 -13.51 -33.55
N GLY A 264 11.94 -12.44 -33.47
CA GLY A 264 10.88 -12.20 -34.44
C GLY A 264 11.17 -11.01 -35.38
N PRO A 265 10.28 -10.76 -36.36
CA PRO A 265 10.52 -9.81 -37.44
C PRO A 265 10.48 -8.34 -37.02
N VAL A 266 9.82 -8.02 -35.90
CA VAL A 266 9.67 -6.64 -35.40
C VAL A 266 10.67 -6.35 -34.29
N LYS A 267 10.90 -7.32 -33.40
CA LYS A 267 11.73 -7.16 -32.20
C LYS A 267 12.57 -8.38 -31.95
N VAL A 268 13.84 -8.14 -31.63
CA VAL A 268 14.80 -9.14 -31.19
C VAL A 268 15.39 -8.75 -29.85
N VAL A 269 15.44 -9.72 -28.95
CA VAL A 269 16.05 -9.60 -27.62
C VAL A 269 17.05 -10.72 -27.49
N THR A 270 18.33 -10.36 -27.41
CA THR A 270 19.41 -11.30 -27.10
C THR A 270 19.86 -11.08 -25.67
N ARG A 271 19.86 -12.15 -24.88
CA ARG A 271 20.33 -12.18 -23.50
C ARG A 271 21.68 -12.86 -23.41
N PHE A 272 22.56 -12.28 -22.58
CA PHE A 272 23.85 -12.84 -22.21
C PHE A 272 23.90 -12.96 -20.69
N ASP A 273 24.20 -14.14 -20.17
CA ASP A 273 24.41 -14.40 -18.74
C ASP A 273 25.83 -14.87 -18.48
N GLY A 274 26.36 -14.54 -17.30
CA GLY A 274 27.70 -14.93 -16.92
C GLY A 274 28.18 -14.29 -15.62
N HIS A 275 29.50 -14.32 -15.42
CA HIS A 275 30.11 -13.99 -14.13
C HIS A 275 31.39 -13.15 -14.25
N PHE A 276 31.84 -12.60 -13.13
CA PHE A 276 33.15 -11.97 -12.99
C PHE A 276 34.11 -12.90 -12.22
N GLY A 277 35.01 -13.58 -12.93
CA GLY A 277 35.91 -14.61 -12.38
C GLY A 277 35.59 -16.02 -12.90
N GLY A 278 36.25 -17.05 -12.36
CA GLY A 278 35.93 -18.45 -12.70
C GLY A 278 34.61 -18.92 -12.06
N ALA A 279 33.95 -19.93 -12.65
CA ALA A 279 32.63 -20.41 -12.23
C ALA A 279 32.56 -20.87 -10.76
N ASP A 280 33.62 -21.54 -10.27
CA ASP A 280 33.74 -21.90 -8.85
C ASP A 280 34.23 -20.69 -8.04
N GLY A 281 33.34 -20.10 -7.23
CA GLY A 281 33.68 -19.00 -6.33
C GLY A 281 33.45 -17.59 -6.89
N ALA A 282 32.74 -17.44 -8.02
CA ALA A 282 32.33 -16.13 -8.53
C ALA A 282 31.38 -15.42 -7.54
N ARG A 283 31.79 -14.23 -7.07
CA ARG A 283 31.02 -13.40 -6.13
C ARG A 283 29.90 -12.59 -6.80
N TRP A 284 30.05 -12.32 -8.09
CA TRP A 284 29.19 -11.43 -8.87
C TRP A 284 28.77 -12.08 -10.19
N ALA A 285 27.49 -12.02 -10.49
CA ALA A 285 26.91 -12.36 -11.79
C ALA A 285 26.37 -11.11 -12.48
N ALA A 286 26.29 -11.18 -13.80
CA ALA A 286 25.59 -10.18 -14.60
C ALA A 286 24.75 -10.81 -15.70
N SER A 287 23.69 -10.10 -16.08
CA SER A 287 22.91 -10.39 -17.28
C SER A 287 22.77 -9.14 -18.14
N VAL A 288 22.93 -9.27 -19.45
CA VAL A 288 22.73 -8.19 -20.42
C VAL A 288 21.63 -8.59 -21.39
N ARG A 289 20.55 -7.81 -21.45
CA ARG A 289 19.53 -7.94 -22.49
C ARG A 289 19.67 -6.81 -23.49
N TRP A 290 19.79 -7.17 -24.76
CA TRP A 290 19.89 -6.21 -25.85
C TRP A 290 18.66 -6.25 -26.74
N HIS A 291 17.86 -5.20 -26.66
CA HIS A 291 16.62 -5.02 -27.40
C HIS A 291 16.86 -4.20 -28.66
N ARG A 292 16.35 -4.71 -29.79
CA ARG A 292 16.41 -4.08 -31.11
C ARG A 292 15.06 -4.20 -31.80
N TRP A 293 14.69 -3.17 -32.54
CA TRP A 293 13.43 -3.10 -33.26
C TRP A 293 13.63 -2.74 -34.72
N GLN A 294 12.76 -3.26 -35.59
CA GLN A 294 12.73 -2.92 -37.01
C GLN A 294 12.40 -1.44 -37.21
N GLY A 295 13.18 -0.74 -38.04
CA GLY A 295 12.92 0.67 -38.41
C GLY A 295 13.19 1.71 -37.31
N VAL A 296 13.56 1.27 -36.09
CA VAL A 296 13.91 2.16 -34.99
C VAL A 296 15.42 2.37 -34.96
N PRO A 297 15.92 3.62 -35.11
CA PRO A 297 17.36 3.91 -35.12
C PRO A 297 17.92 3.98 -33.69
N ALA A 298 17.55 3.04 -32.82
CA ALA A 298 18.04 2.94 -31.46
C ALA A 298 17.95 1.50 -30.93
N GLY A 299 18.87 1.15 -30.03
CA GLY A 299 18.84 -0.10 -29.26
C GLY A 299 18.89 0.17 -27.76
N ARG A 300 18.25 -0.71 -26.98
CA ARG A 300 18.21 -0.64 -25.51
C ARG A 300 18.98 -1.80 -24.90
N TRP A 301 19.79 -1.50 -23.90
CA TRP A 301 20.55 -2.44 -23.10
C TRP A 301 20.02 -2.41 -21.67
N ASP A 302 19.51 -3.54 -21.18
CA ASP A 302 19.23 -3.72 -19.76
C ASP A 302 20.41 -4.51 -19.16
N VAL A 303 21.24 -3.82 -18.38
CA VAL A 303 22.45 -4.38 -17.75
C VAL A 303 22.16 -4.64 -16.28
N THR A 304 22.22 -5.89 -15.84
CA THR A 304 21.97 -6.28 -14.45
C THR A 304 23.25 -6.74 -13.78
N LEU A 305 23.50 -6.30 -12.55
CA LEU A 305 24.49 -6.86 -11.62
C LEU A 305 23.77 -7.57 -10.46
N MET A 306 24.32 -8.69 -9.98
CA MET A 306 23.78 -9.43 -8.83
C MET A 306 24.90 -9.89 -7.89
N ASN A 307 24.71 -9.65 -6.59
CA ASN A 307 25.56 -10.22 -5.55
C ASN A 307 25.15 -11.67 -5.28
N GLN A 308 25.97 -12.62 -5.75
CA GLN A 308 25.75 -14.05 -5.55
C GLN A 308 26.77 -14.69 -4.62
N ASN A 309 27.53 -13.88 -3.87
CA ASN A 309 28.53 -14.38 -2.94
C ASN A 309 27.85 -15.14 -1.78
N LEU A 310 27.82 -16.46 -1.87
CA LEU A 310 27.20 -17.31 -0.86
C LEU A 310 28.02 -17.40 0.45
N ALA A 311 29.30 -17.01 0.40
CA ALA A 311 30.22 -17.13 1.54
C ALA A 311 30.22 -15.90 2.46
N ALA A 312 29.63 -14.77 2.06
CA ALA A 312 29.59 -13.55 2.87
C ALA A 312 28.24 -12.82 2.72
N GLU A 313 27.75 -12.27 3.83
CA GLU A 313 26.48 -11.52 3.83
C GLU A 313 26.61 -10.17 3.12
N MET A 314 27.79 -9.52 3.18
CA MET A 314 28.06 -8.24 2.54
C MET A 314 29.25 -8.39 1.59
N THR A 315 29.15 -7.87 0.37
CA THR A 315 30.22 -7.88 -0.62
C THR A 315 30.45 -6.48 -1.18
N ALA A 316 31.70 -6.04 -1.18
CA ALA A 316 32.10 -4.73 -1.68
C ALA A 316 32.70 -4.80 -3.08
N ILE A 317 32.56 -3.72 -3.85
CA ILE A 317 33.24 -3.46 -5.12
C ILE A 317 33.74 -2.01 -5.16
N GLN A 318 34.85 -1.78 -5.85
CA GLN A 318 35.35 -0.43 -6.10
C GLN A 318 34.61 0.23 -7.26
N SER A 319 34.39 -0.51 -8.36
CA SER A 319 33.56 -0.03 -9.47
C SER A 319 32.90 -1.14 -10.27
N PHE A 320 31.83 -0.79 -10.98
CA PHE A 320 31.21 -1.57 -12.05
C PHE A 320 30.92 -0.63 -13.23
N GLU A 321 31.50 -0.94 -14.38
CA GLU A 321 31.56 -0.06 -15.54
C GLU A 321 31.11 -0.77 -16.81
N MET A 322 30.37 -0.04 -17.67
CA MET A 322 30.10 -0.43 -19.05
C MET A 322 30.95 0.41 -19.99
N ARG A 323 31.78 -0.24 -20.83
CA ARG A 323 32.75 0.38 -21.72
C ARG A 323 32.31 0.22 -23.17
N LEU A 324 31.86 1.31 -23.77
CA LEU A 324 31.38 1.35 -25.15
C LEU A 324 32.48 1.83 -26.09
N PRO A 325 32.63 1.24 -27.29
CA PRO A 325 33.51 1.79 -28.31
C PRO A 325 33.08 3.22 -28.64
N ALA A 326 34.00 4.18 -28.62
CA ALA A 326 33.77 5.47 -29.26
C ALA A 326 34.31 5.37 -30.70
N ALA A 327 33.54 5.80 -31.69
CA ALA A 327 34.02 5.82 -33.07
C ALA A 327 35.27 6.72 -33.18
N ALA A 328 36.42 6.10 -33.50
CA ALA A 328 37.74 6.64 -33.83
C ALA A 328 38.09 8.11 -33.45
N ALA A 329 39.06 8.25 -32.55
CA ALA A 329 40.24 9.16 -32.61
C ALA A 329 40.12 10.70 -32.80
N ALA A 330 38.96 11.35 -32.95
CA ALA A 330 38.98 12.82 -33.19
C ALA A 330 37.85 13.70 -32.64
N GLY A 331 36.77 13.17 -32.05
CA GLY A 331 35.65 14.03 -31.62
C GLY A 331 35.37 14.04 -30.12
N GLU A 332 34.80 15.17 -29.67
CA GLU A 332 34.48 15.50 -28.28
C GLU A 332 33.28 14.68 -27.76
N ILE A 333 33.39 14.16 -26.53
CA ILE A 333 32.24 13.57 -25.81
C ILE A 333 31.63 14.67 -24.95
N ARG A 334 30.32 14.86 -25.03
CA ARG A 334 29.58 15.83 -24.21
C ARG A 334 28.52 15.12 -23.40
N VAL A 335 28.33 15.55 -22.16
CA VAL A 335 27.36 14.98 -21.21
C VAL A 335 26.39 16.07 -20.75
N GLY A 336 25.10 15.79 -20.82
CA GLY A 336 24.02 16.72 -20.52
C GLY A 336 23.48 17.47 -21.74
N ARG A 337 22.67 18.50 -21.49
CA ARG A 337 22.01 19.32 -22.52
C ARG A 337 21.91 20.77 -22.06
N GLY A 338 21.82 21.69 -23.03
CA GLY A 338 21.63 23.11 -22.78
C GLY A 338 22.77 23.71 -21.95
N GLU A 339 22.43 24.55 -20.97
CA GLU A 339 23.41 25.21 -20.09
C GLU A 339 24.18 24.23 -19.18
N ALA A 340 23.63 23.03 -18.94
CA ALA A 340 24.27 21.96 -18.17
C ALA A 340 24.90 20.93 -19.12
N THR A 341 25.92 21.36 -19.87
CA THR A 341 26.69 20.48 -20.77
C THR A 341 28.17 20.46 -20.36
N VAL A 342 28.73 19.26 -20.20
CA VAL A 342 30.14 19.05 -19.84
C VAL A 342 30.86 18.32 -20.98
N ALA A 343 31.91 18.93 -21.52
CA ALA A 343 32.80 18.27 -22.47
C ALA A 343 33.85 17.43 -21.72
N LEU A 344 34.16 16.24 -22.23
CA LEU A 344 35.12 15.32 -21.62
C LEU A 344 36.32 15.11 -22.55
N ALA A 345 37.50 15.49 -22.06
CA ALA A 345 38.78 15.09 -22.65
C ALA A 345 39.18 13.66 -22.23
N GLU A 346 40.23 13.13 -22.84
CA GLU A 346 40.77 11.80 -22.48
C GLU A 346 41.24 11.77 -21.02
N GLY A 347 40.81 10.78 -20.25
CA GLY A 347 41.09 10.65 -18.82
C GLY A 347 40.16 11.48 -17.91
N GLU A 348 39.27 12.30 -18.47
CA GLU A 348 38.29 13.06 -17.71
C GLU A 348 36.99 12.29 -17.49
N ARG A 349 36.27 12.65 -16.42
CA ARG A 349 34.93 12.14 -16.16
C ARG A 349 34.06 13.18 -15.47
N VAL A 350 32.75 13.03 -15.64
CA VAL A 350 31.76 13.66 -14.78
C VAL A 350 31.12 12.60 -13.89
N LEU A 351 31.09 12.88 -12.59
CA LEU A 351 30.49 12.04 -11.57
C LEU A 351 29.28 12.78 -10.99
N GLN A 352 28.08 12.27 -11.23
CA GLN A 352 26.93 12.62 -10.42
C GLN A 352 27.08 11.92 -9.08
N ARG A 353 27.64 12.63 -8.10
CA ARG A 353 27.98 12.07 -6.78
C ARG A 353 26.83 12.11 -5.78
N GLU A 354 25.83 12.96 -6.02
CA GLU A 354 24.57 13.10 -5.27
C GLU A 354 23.41 13.48 -6.20
N ASP A 355 22.15 13.35 -5.79
CA ASP A 355 20.96 13.76 -6.59
C ASP A 355 20.92 15.26 -6.92
N SER A 356 21.63 16.07 -6.14
CA SER A 356 21.69 17.52 -6.29
C SER A 356 23.04 18.04 -6.77
N GLU A 357 24.02 17.17 -7.02
CA GLU A 357 25.37 17.59 -7.37
C GLU A 357 26.14 16.61 -8.27
N TRP A 358 26.74 17.16 -9.32
CA TRP A 358 27.78 16.50 -10.10
C TRP A 358 29.12 17.25 -10.01
N ILE A 359 30.22 16.53 -10.21
CA ILE A 359 31.58 17.06 -10.30
C ILE A 359 32.26 16.61 -11.59
N HIS A 360 32.94 17.53 -12.29
CA HIS A 360 33.81 17.24 -13.43
C HIS A 360 35.26 17.10 -12.95
N GLU A 361 35.85 15.93 -13.14
CA GLU A 361 37.19 15.59 -12.67
C GLU A 361 38.16 15.49 -13.86
N PRO A 362 39.39 16.03 -13.73
CA PRO A 362 40.00 16.60 -12.52
C PRO A 362 39.72 18.10 -12.30
N ALA A 363 38.98 18.77 -13.20
CA ALA A 363 38.76 20.22 -13.18
C ALA A 363 38.12 20.75 -11.88
N GLY A 364 37.38 19.92 -11.14
CA GLY A 364 36.71 20.26 -9.89
C GLY A 364 35.44 21.09 -10.05
N THR A 365 34.96 21.29 -11.29
CA THR A 365 33.75 22.09 -11.56
C THR A 365 32.51 21.36 -11.08
N LEU A 366 31.59 22.10 -10.45
CA LEU A 366 30.34 21.57 -9.89
C LEU A 366 29.13 22.03 -10.68
N GLY A 367 28.09 21.20 -10.70
CA GLY A 367 26.75 21.57 -11.12
C GLY A 367 25.70 20.71 -10.44
N LYS A 368 24.44 20.81 -10.86
CA LYS A 368 23.30 20.19 -10.12
C LYS A 368 22.93 18.80 -10.61
N ARG A 369 22.23 18.70 -11.75
CA ARG A 369 21.69 17.44 -12.29
C ARG A 369 22.05 17.30 -13.77
N LEU A 370 22.55 16.13 -14.17
CA LEU A 370 22.71 15.73 -15.57
C LEU A 370 21.67 14.67 -15.91
N ASP A 371 21.01 14.79 -17.04
CA ASP A 371 19.94 13.88 -17.47
C ASP A 371 20.43 12.54 -18.06
N GLY A 372 21.74 12.34 -18.14
CA GLY A 372 22.34 11.12 -18.68
C GLY A 372 22.41 11.06 -20.20
N VAL A 373 22.11 12.15 -20.90
CA VAL A 373 22.29 12.25 -22.35
C VAL A 373 23.76 12.49 -22.67
N ILE A 374 24.33 11.67 -23.55
CA ILE A 374 25.75 11.71 -23.91
C ILE A 374 25.86 11.83 -25.43
N GLN A 375 26.41 12.94 -25.91
CA GLN A 375 26.71 13.15 -27.32
C GLN A 375 28.12 12.67 -27.63
N MET A 376 28.27 11.94 -28.74
CA MET A 376 29.56 11.46 -29.21
C MET A 376 29.64 11.45 -30.74
N PRO A 377 30.85 11.37 -31.32
CA PRO A 377 30.99 11.20 -32.76
C PRO A 377 30.29 9.92 -33.23
N GLY A 378 29.38 10.05 -34.19
CA GLY A 378 28.64 8.91 -34.75
C GLY A 378 27.40 8.49 -33.95
N GLY A 379 26.96 9.25 -32.94
CA GLY A 379 25.68 8.98 -32.29
C GLY A 379 25.48 9.58 -30.90
N MET A 380 24.51 9.04 -30.17
CA MET A 380 24.25 9.36 -28.77
C MET A 380 24.10 8.09 -27.93
N VAL A 381 24.50 8.21 -26.67
CA VAL A 381 24.23 7.22 -25.62
C VAL A 381 23.37 7.91 -24.56
N VAL A 382 22.40 7.19 -24.00
CA VAL A 382 21.59 7.69 -22.88
C VAL A 382 21.62 6.67 -21.77
N LEU A 383 22.24 7.02 -20.64
CA LEU A 383 22.07 6.27 -19.39
C LEU A 383 20.83 6.83 -18.70
N ARG A 384 19.71 6.13 -18.83
CA ARG A 384 18.43 6.65 -18.35
C ARG A 384 18.41 6.70 -16.82
N HIS A 385 17.79 7.75 -16.28
CA HIS A 385 17.70 8.03 -14.85
C HIS A 385 19.07 8.27 -14.17
N PHE A 386 20.00 8.90 -14.91
CA PHE A 386 21.39 9.08 -14.48
C PHE A 386 21.51 9.80 -13.13
N TRP A 387 20.85 10.94 -12.96
CA TRP A 387 20.93 11.67 -11.70
C TRP A 387 20.03 11.09 -10.63
N GLU A 388 18.89 10.50 -11.01
CA GLU A 388 17.97 9.86 -10.07
C GLU A 388 18.59 8.61 -9.43
N GLN A 389 19.50 7.92 -10.13
CA GLN A 389 20.16 6.70 -9.67
C GLN A 389 21.63 6.92 -9.27
N TRP A 390 21.97 8.14 -8.81
CA TRP A 390 23.31 8.44 -8.31
C TRP A 390 23.76 7.45 -7.20
N PRO A 391 25.06 7.21 -7.00
CA PRO A 391 26.16 7.77 -7.78
C PRO A 391 26.30 7.11 -9.16
N ALA A 392 26.50 7.93 -10.19
CA ALA A 392 26.70 7.47 -11.57
C ALA A 392 27.73 8.36 -12.26
N ALA A 393 28.52 7.81 -13.19
CA ALA A 393 29.56 8.57 -13.90
C ALA A 393 29.56 8.35 -15.40
N VAL A 394 30.05 9.35 -16.13
CA VAL A 394 30.39 9.26 -17.54
C VAL A 394 31.82 9.74 -17.70
N GLY A 395 32.67 8.91 -18.30
CA GLY A 395 34.08 9.22 -18.52
C GLY A 395 34.54 8.88 -19.92
N ARG A 396 35.73 9.38 -20.26
CA ARG A 396 36.45 9.00 -21.47
C ARG A 396 37.79 8.38 -21.08
N GLN A 397 38.01 7.13 -21.46
CA GLN A 397 39.24 6.41 -21.11
C GLN A 397 39.61 5.41 -22.21
N ASP A 398 40.90 5.36 -22.55
CA ASP A 398 41.49 4.55 -23.60
C ASP A 398 40.74 4.70 -24.95
N GLY A 399 40.31 5.93 -25.23
CA GLY A 399 39.52 6.26 -26.42
C GLY A 399 38.10 5.66 -26.41
N ARG A 400 37.57 5.24 -25.25
CA ARG A 400 36.23 4.67 -25.08
C ARG A 400 35.35 5.56 -24.21
N LEU A 401 34.04 5.45 -24.43
CA LEU A 401 33.06 5.95 -23.46
C LEU A 401 32.97 4.96 -22.30
N VAL A 402 33.11 5.44 -21.07
CA VAL A 402 32.95 4.65 -19.85
C VAL A 402 31.73 5.14 -19.09
N LEU A 403 30.73 4.27 -18.93
CA LEU A 403 29.60 4.49 -18.05
C LEU A 403 29.90 3.82 -16.71
N GLY A 404 30.09 4.62 -15.66
CA GLY A 404 30.21 4.12 -14.29
C GLY A 404 28.83 3.87 -13.70
N LEU A 405 28.36 2.62 -13.76
CA LEU A 405 27.09 2.17 -13.18
C LEU A 405 27.17 2.06 -11.66
N CYS A 406 28.33 1.61 -11.16
CA CYS A 406 28.79 1.86 -9.79
C CYS A 406 30.18 2.50 -9.91
N PRO A 407 30.30 3.84 -9.98
CA PRO A 407 31.58 4.49 -10.30
C PRO A 407 32.55 4.44 -9.11
N ARG A 408 33.87 4.51 -9.37
CA ARG A 408 34.85 4.73 -8.29
C ARG A 408 34.53 6.04 -7.56
N LEU A 409 34.31 5.93 -6.25
CA LEU A 409 33.89 7.06 -5.41
C LEU A 409 35.09 7.87 -4.89
N PRO A 410 34.95 9.19 -4.69
CA PRO A 410 36.00 10.02 -4.11
C PRO A 410 36.27 9.62 -2.66
N GLU A 411 37.55 9.51 -2.30
CA GLU A 411 37.96 9.15 -0.94
C GLU A 411 37.48 10.19 0.07
N GLY A 412 36.85 9.73 1.15
CA GLY A 412 36.43 10.57 2.27
C GLY A 412 35.19 11.45 2.03
N PHE A 413 34.73 11.62 0.78
CA PHE A 413 33.60 12.52 0.46
C PHE A 413 32.30 12.17 1.19
N TYR A 414 31.99 10.88 1.32
CA TYR A 414 30.76 10.40 1.94
C TYR A 414 30.85 10.21 3.46
N ALA A 415 32.05 10.30 4.04
CA ALA A 415 32.27 10.03 5.45
C ALA A 415 31.57 11.08 6.34
N GLY A 416 30.80 10.62 7.34
CA GLY A 416 30.15 11.51 8.33
C GLY A 416 29.03 12.39 7.78
N ARG A 417 28.54 12.13 6.56
CA ARG A 417 27.42 12.88 5.97
C ARG A 417 26.13 12.68 6.78
N ALA A 418 25.33 13.73 6.87
CA ALA A 418 24.00 13.63 7.49
C ALA A 418 23.08 12.70 6.68
N ASN A 419 22.17 12.01 7.38
CA ASN A 419 21.24 11.04 6.78
C ASN A 419 21.95 9.90 6.01
N GLU A 420 23.12 9.48 6.49
CA GLU A 420 23.86 8.33 5.95
C GLU A 420 22.96 7.09 5.79
N ASP A 421 22.12 6.82 6.77
CA ASP A 421 21.18 5.71 6.80
C ASP A 421 20.10 5.74 5.71
N LYS A 422 19.86 6.92 5.11
CA LYS A 422 18.94 7.06 3.98
C LYS A 422 19.66 7.01 2.62
N TYR A 423 20.78 7.72 2.49
CA TYR A 423 21.41 7.98 1.18
C TYR A 423 22.70 7.22 0.93
N TYR A 424 23.54 7.05 1.96
CA TYR A 424 24.93 6.62 1.81
C TYR A 424 25.22 5.26 2.48
N TYR A 425 24.19 4.55 2.97
CA TYR A 425 24.33 3.29 3.69
C TYR A 425 25.10 2.22 2.89
N ALA A 426 24.95 2.20 1.56
CA ALA A 426 25.63 1.28 0.66
C ALA A 426 27.09 1.69 0.38
N VAL A 427 27.53 2.87 0.84
CA VAL A 427 28.92 3.35 0.70
C VAL A 427 29.69 3.05 1.97
N ARG A 428 30.72 2.19 1.87
CA ARG A 428 31.59 1.79 2.98
C ARG A 428 33.04 1.90 2.53
N ASP A 429 33.84 2.69 3.25
CA ASP A 429 35.24 2.96 2.90
C ASP A 429 35.44 3.41 1.45
N SER A 430 34.56 4.31 0.98
CA SER A 430 34.52 4.80 -0.41
C SER A 430 34.33 3.70 -1.47
N ARG A 431 33.70 2.58 -1.10
CA ARG A 431 33.33 1.44 -1.96
C ARG A 431 31.83 1.19 -1.90
N HIS A 432 31.29 0.59 -2.96
CA HIS A 432 29.90 0.13 -2.98
C HIS A 432 29.81 -1.22 -2.29
N THR A 433 28.91 -1.38 -1.33
CA THR A 433 28.74 -2.60 -0.55
C THR A 433 27.28 -3.04 -0.58
N PHE A 434 27.04 -4.28 -0.99
CA PHE A 434 25.69 -4.82 -1.14
C PHE A 434 25.53 -6.13 -0.40
N ARG A 435 24.31 -6.37 0.07
CA ARG A 435 23.94 -7.60 0.78
C ARG A 435 23.80 -8.78 -0.19
N GLN A 436 24.02 -10.00 0.30
CA GLN A 436 23.83 -11.24 -0.45
C GLN A 436 22.43 -11.28 -1.07
N GLY A 437 22.37 -11.57 -2.38
CA GLY A 437 21.13 -11.65 -3.15
C GLY A 437 20.62 -10.32 -3.69
N TRP A 438 21.25 -9.18 -3.35
CA TRP A 438 20.94 -7.87 -3.94
C TRP A 438 21.21 -7.87 -5.44
N SER A 439 20.35 -7.18 -6.20
CA SER A 439 20.54 -6.96 -7.64
C SER A 439 20.13 -5.55 -8.06
N LYS A 440 20.62 -5.11 -9.23
CA LYS A 440 20.19 -3.86 -9.86
C LYS A 440 20.32 -3.93 -11.37
N THR A 441 19.32 -3.42 -12.09
CA THR A 441 19.34 -3.24 -13.55
C THR A 441 19.43 -1.77 -13.94
N TRP A 442 20.31 -1.45 -14.89
CA TRP A 442 20.41 -0.13 -15.53
C TRP A 442 19.93 -0.21 -16.98
N GLU A 443 19.25 0.86 -17.44
CA GLU A 443 18.75 0.99 -18.81
C GLU A 443 19.65 1.96 -19.58
N VAL A 444 20.33 1.46 -20.61
CA VAL A 444 21.20 2.24 -21.49
C VAL A 444 20.65 2.20 -22.91
N TRP A 445 20.46 3.36 -23.52
CA TRP A 445 20.11 3.47 -24.94
C TRP A 445 21.30 3.88 -25.77
N THR A 446 21.34 3.37 -27.00
CA THR A 446 22.35 3.71 -28.01
C THR A 446 21.64 4.06 -29.31
N THR A 447 22.05 5.14 -29.98
CA THR A 447 21.54 5.53 -31.30
C THR A 447 22.70 6.06 -32.16
N PRO A 448 22.74 5.75 -33.47
CA PRO A 448 23.73 6.31 -34.38
C PRO A 448 23.39 7.75 -34.81
N THR A 449 22.33 8.35 -34.26
CA THR A 449 21.84 9.68 -34.62
C THR A 449 22.14 10.70 -33.52
N ASP A 450 22.08 11.98 -33.86
CA ASP A 450 22.20 13.11 -32.96
C ASP A 450 20.86 13.55 -32.32
N THR A 451 19.76 12.83 -32.61
CA THR A 451 18.40 13.18 -32.17
C THR A 451 17.85 12.33 -31.03
N GLY A 452 18.68 11.54 -30.32
CA GLY A 452 18.25 10.60 -29.28
C GLY A 452 17.89 11.16 -27.90
N ALA A 453 17.99 12.47 -27.67
CA ALA A 453 17.87 13.07 -26.34
C ALA A 453 16.54 12.76 -25.59
N GLY A 454 15.45 12.54 -26.33
CA GLY A 454 14.14 12.20 -25.76
C GLY A 454 14.07 10.84 -25.06
N LEU A 455 15.03 9.94 -25.32
CA LEU A 455 15.12 8.62 -24.69
C LEU A 455 15.36 8.69 -23.17
N ALA A 456 15.85 9.82 -22.66
CA ALA A 456 16.00 10.05 -21.22
C ALA A 456 14.66 10.27 -20.49
N GLY A 457 13.61 10.63 -21.23
CA GLY A 457 12.30 10.96 -20.68
C GLY A 457 11.30 9.79 -20.74
N ASP A 458 10.02 10.19 -20.70
CA ASP A 458 8.88 9.27 -20.76
C ASP A 458 8.85 8.46 -22.05
N GLN A 459 8.64 7.15 -21.92
CA GLN A 459 8.55 6.25 -23.07
C GLN A 459 7.12 6.15 -23.60
N PRO A 460 6.96 5.65 -24.83
CA PRO A 460 5.66 5.30 -25.38
C PRO A 460 4.88 4.32 -24.49
N VAL A 461 3.58 4.54 -24.36
CA VAL A 461 2.63 3.67 -23.66
C VAL A 461 1.43 3.44 -24.57
N VAL A 462 1.01 2.18 -24.69
CA VAL A 462 -0.27 1.83 -25.33
C VAL A 462 -1.25 1.44 -24.23
N SER A 463 -2.43 2.05 -24.24
CA SER A 463 -3.52 1.71 -23.32
C SER A 463 -4.70 1.07 -24.05
N LEU A 464 -5.33 0.13 -23.37
CA LEU A 464 -6.53 -0.54 -23.86
C LEU A 464 -7.78 0.19 -23.37
N PRO A 465 -8.91 0.06 -24.06
CA PRO A 465 -10.19 0.50 -23.53
C PRO A 465 -10.46 -0.18 -22.18
N PRO A 466 -10.75 0.57 -21.11
CA PRO A 466 -11.01 -0.03 -19.80
C PRO A 466 -12.12 -1.08 -19.82
N ALA A 467 -13.20 -0.83 -20.57
CA ALA A 467 -14.29 -1.80 -20.74
C ALA A 467 -13.84 -3.12 -21.38
N TRP A 468 -12.86 -3.09 -22.29
CA TRP A 468 -12.31 -4.32 -22.88
C TRP A 468 -11.55 -5.15 -21.83
N ILE A 469 -10.78 -4.49 -20.96
CA ILE A 469 -10.06 -5.17 -19.88
C ILE A 469 -11.05 -5.83 -18.92
N GLU A 470 -12.10 -5.11 -18.51
CA GLU A 470 -13.17 -5.66 -17.66
C GLU A 470 -13.86 -6.86 -18.31
N ASP A 471 -14.32 -6.71 -19.56
CA ASP A 471 -15.05 -7.75 -20.30
C ASP A 471 -14.18 -8.99 -20.59
N SER A 472 -12.85 -8.85 -20.62
CA SER A 472 -11.93 -9.97 -20.77
C SER A 472 -11.95 -10.93 -19.58
N GLY A 473 -12.31 -10.46 -18.38
CA GLY A 473 -12.24 -11.20 -17.12
C GLY A 473 -10.82 -11.56 -16.66
N ALA A 474 -9.77 -11.10 -17.35
CA ALA A 474 -8.40 -11.56 -17.11
C ALA A 474 -7.74 -10.98 -15.84
N LEU A 475 -8.23 -9.84 -15.33
CA LEU A 475 -7.78 -9.18 -14.10
C LEU A 475 -8.83 -9.23 -12.97
N GLY A 476 -9.78 -10.15 -13.06
CA GLY A 476 -10.96 -10.16 -12.18
C GLY A 476 -11.87 -8.97 -12.45
N ARG A 477 -12.74 -8.66 -11.49
CA ARG A 477 -13.71 -7.56 -11.61
C ARG A 477 -13.06 -6.22 -11.28
N LEU A 478 -13.25 -5.23 -12.13
CA LEU A 478 -12.65 -3.90 -12.03
C LEU A 478 -13.71 -2.83 -12.26
N ALA A 479 -13.91 -1.91 -11.32
CA ALA A 479 -14.80 -0.77 -11.52
C ALA A 479 -14.18 0.23 -12.51
N VAL A 480 -14.48 0.13 -13.81
CA VAL A 480 -13.88 0.98 -14.85
C VAL A 480 -14.34 2.44 -14.77
N ALA A 481 -13.43 3.38 -15.06
CA ALA A 481 -13.62 4.82 -14.84
C ALA A 481 -14.77 5.44 -15.67
N ASN A 482 -15.06 4.91 -16.85
CA ASN A 482 -16.11 5.45 -17.73
C ASN A 482 -17.55 5.10 -17.31
N ARG A 483 -17.72 4.17 -16.36
CA ARG A 483 -19.02 3.74 -15.82
C ARG A 483 -19.22 4.21 -14.38
N ASP A 484 -18.39 5.16 -13.94
CA ASP A 484 -18.17 5.42 -12.52
C ASP A 484 -19.45 5.88 -11.80
N GLN A 485 -19.82 5.11 -10.79
CA GLN A 485 -20.90 5.43 -9.84
C GLN A 485 -20.39 6.31 -8.69
N PHE A 486 -19.08 6.55 -8.62
CA PHE A 486 -18.37 7.15 -7.49
C PHE A 486 -17.69 8.48 -7.87
N THR A 487 -18.51 9.48 -8.19
CA THR A 487 -18.09 10.82 -8.64
C THR A 487 -16.88 11.40 -7.87
N GLY A 488 -15.87 11.86 -8.61
CA GLY A 488 -14.68 12.53 -8.06
C GLY A 488 -13.49 11.60 -7.79
N TYR A 489 -13.65 10.28 -7.94
CA TYR A 489 -12.59 9.32 -7.66
C TYR A 489 -11.43 9.46 -8.63
N ASP A 490 -11.74 9.36 -9.92
CA ASP A 490 -10.74 9.31 -10.98
C ASP A 490 -10.05 10.67 -11.14
N GLU A 491 -10.77 11.80 -11.00
CA GLU A 491 -10.16 13.13 -10.99
C GLU A 491 -9.17 13.29 -9.82
N THR A 492 -9.52 12.78 -8.64
CA THR A 492 -8.65 12.82 -7.47
C THR A 492 -7.39 12.00 -7.70
N LEU A 493 -7.53 10.79 -8.24
CA LEU A 493 -6.39 9.91 -8.53
C LEU A 493 -5.48 10.44 -9.65
N GLN A 494 -6.04 11.07 -10.68
CA GLN A 494 -5.25 11.75 -11.72
C GLN A 494 -4.41 12.88 -11.12
N ALA A 495 -5.02 13.76 -10.31
CA ALA A 495 -4.29 14.82 -9.61
C ALA A 495 -3.19 14.26 -8.68
N ILE A 496 -3.44 13.12 -8.04
CA ILE A 496 -2.45 12.42 -7.20
C ILE A 496 -1.26 11.97 -8.05
N ILE A 497 -1.49 11.25 -9.16
CA ILE A 497 -0.39 10.68 -9.94
C ILE A 497 0.42 11.75 -10.67
N ASP A 498 -0.22 12.84 -11.12
CA ASP A 498 0.45 13.98 -11.73
C ASP A 498 1.34 14.72 -10.73
N GLY A 499 0.93 14.78 -9.45
CA GLY A 499 1.72 15.34 -8.36
C GLY A 499 2.82 14.43 -7.80
N PHE A 500 2.83 13.14 -8.18
CA PHE A 500 3.72 12.14 -7.61
C PHE A 500 5.22 12.43 -7.81
N PRO A 501 5.70 12.90 -8.99
CA PRO A 501 7.09 13.30 -9.17
C PRO A 501 7.54 14.42 -8.22
N ALA A 502 6.65 15.37 -7.91
CA ALA A 502 6.96 16.47 -7.00
C ALA A 502 7.05 16.02 -5.52
N GLU A 503 6.26 15.02 -5.09
CA GLU A 503 6.49 14.32 -3.82
C GLU A 503 7.88 13.73 -3.77
N ARG A 504 8.23 12.93 -4.79
CA ARG A 504 9.51 12.24 -4.86
C ARG A 504 10.68 13.21 -4.75
N ASP A 505 10.60 14.33 -5.48
CA ASP A 505 11.59 15.41 -5.41
C ASP A 505 11.70 16.02 -4.00
N ARG A 506 10.55 16.31 -3.36
CA ARG A 506 10.55 16.84 -1.99
C ARG A 506 11.11 15.86 -0.96
N GLN A 507 10.80 14.58 -1.10
CA GLN A 507 11.34 13.53 -0.23
C GLN A 507 12.78 13.15 -0.58
N ARG A 508 13.28 13.60 -1.74
CA ARG A 508 14.57 13.18 -2.32
C ARG A 508 14.70 11.66 -2.37
N GLU A 509 13.67 10.98 -2.85
CA GLU A 509 13.64 9.52 -2.98
C GLU A 509 14.43 9.08 -4.22
N TYR A 510 15.73 9.35 -4.17
CA TYR A 510 16.73 9.12 -5.21
C TYR A 510 17.93 8.34 -4.67
N GLY A 511 18.68 7.77 -5.58
CA GLY A 511 19.84 6.93 -5.33
C GLY A 511 19.73 5.61 -6.07
N MET A 512 20.85 5.01 -6.42
CA MET A 512 20.96 3.77 -7.19
C MET A 512 20.08 2.65 -6.66
N SER A 513 20.07 2.44 -5.35
CA SER A 513 19.23 1.42 -4.70
C SER A 513 17.91 1.98 -4.20
N ASN A 514 17.64 3.29 -4.29
CA ASN A 514 16.51 3.95 -3.63
C ASN A 514 15.41 4.38 -4.62
N PHE A 515 15.81 4.79 -5.83
CA PHE A 515 14.89 5.32 -6.82
C PHE A 515 13.88 4.27 -7.25
N GLY A 516 12.60 4.56 -7.00
CA GLY A 516 11.48 3.66 -7.24
C GLY A 516 10.69 3.32 -5.96
N ASP A 517 11.25 3.54 -4.77
CA ASP A 517 10.57 3.31 -3.49
C ASP A 517 10.21 4.62 -2.76
N TRP A 518 9.62 4.50 -1.56
CA TRP A 518 9.29 5.59 -0.66
C TRP A 518 9.92 5.41 0.73
N TYR A 519 10.11 6.50 1.47
CA TYR A 519 10.85 6.51 2.74
C TYR A 519 10.04 7.01 3.95
N GLY A 520 10.32 6.46 5.14
CA GLY A 520 10.14 7.16 6.41
C GLY A 520 8.95 6.75 7.26
N GLU A 521 8.28 5.64 6.98
CA GLU A 521 7.09 5.25 7.75
C GLU A 521 7.39 4.87 9.21
N ARG A 522 8.57 4.31 9.50
CA ARG A 522 9.15 4.13 10.85
C ARG A 522 10.30 5.11 11.08
N THR A 523 10.21 6.30 10.52
CA THR A 523 11.20 7.40 10.61
C THR A 523 12.51 7.16 9.83
N TRP A 524 13.10 5.97 9.91
CA TRP A 524 14.45 5.69 9.40
C TRP A 524 14.55 4.56 8.35
N ASN A 525 13.44 4.12 7.77
CA ASN A 525 13.40 2.99 6.84
C ASN A 525 12.93 3.37 5.44
N TRP A 526 13.34 2.57 4.48
CA TRP A 526 12.68 2.44 3.19
C TRP A 526 11.45 1.54 3.31
N GLY A 527 10.47 1.80 2.46
CA GLY A 527 9.14 1.22 2.52
C GLY A 527 9.04 -0.17 1.91
N ASN A 528 10.01 -0.53 1.07
CA ASN A 528 10.03 -1.75 0.27
C ASN A 528 8.67 -2.03 -0.37
N LEU A 529 8.02 -0.94 -0.80
CA LEU A 529 6.73 -0.95 -1.47
C LEU A 529 5.63 -1.74 -0.75
N GLU A 530 5.58 -1.63 0.59
CA GLU A 530 4.51 -2.22 1.42
C GLU A 530 3.12 -1.99 0.79
N TYR A 531 2.32 -3.06 0.68
CA TYR A 531 1.01 -3.13 0.02
C TYR A 531 1.01 -3.05 -1.52
N ASP A 532 2.11 -3.46 -2.19
CA ASP A 532 2.19 -3.59 -3.65
C ASP A 532 1.73 -2.32 -4.39
N LEU A 533 2.41 -1.20 -4.14
CA LEU A 533 2.11 0.08 -4.78
C LEU A 533 2.17 0.00 -6.32
N GLY A 534 3.00 -0.90 -6.86
CA GLY A 534 3.07 -1.16 -8.30
C GLY A 534 1.75 -1.73 -8.84
N HIS A 535 1.18 -2.75 -8.18
CA HIS A 535 -0.15 -3.27 -8.50
C HIS A 535 -1.22 -2.17 -8.42
N ALA A 536 -1.18 -1.35 -7.36
CA ALA A 536 -2.12 -0.25 -7.21
C ALA A 536 -2.12 0.68 -8.44
N PHE A 537 -0.94 1.11 -8.90
CA PHE A 537 -0.85 1.98 -10.08
C PHE A 537 -1.21 1.27 -11.39
N LEU A 538 -0.80 0.02 -11.59
CA LEU A 538 -1.18 -0.72 -12.80
C LEU A 538 -2.69 -0.99 -12.87
N THR A 539 -3.35 -1.19 -11.74
CA THR A 539 -4.80 -1.30 -11.67
C THR A 539 -5.49 0.01 -12.04
N GLN A 540 -4.99 1.16 -11.57
CA GLN A 540 -5.53 2.46 -11.99
C GLN A 540 -5.27 2.76 -13.47
N PHE A 541 -4.13 2.31 -14.02
CA PHE A 541 -3.87 2.34 -15.46
C PHE A 541 -4.90 1.50 -16.23
N ALA A 542 -5.19 0.27 -15.78
CA ALA A 542 -6.18 -0.60 -16.40
C ALA A 542 -7.60 0.02 -16.38
N ARG A 543 -7.97 0.70 -15.29
CA ARG A 543 -9.30 1.34 -15.13
C ARG A 543 -9.50 2.59 -15.97
N SER A 544 -8.43 3.34 -16.24
CA SER A 544 -8.52 4.70 -16.80
C SER A 544 -7.84 4.87 -18.17
N GLY A 545 -6.89 3.99 -18.50
CA GLY A 545 -5.99 4.16 -19.65
C GLY A 545 -4.97 5.29 -19.49
N TYR A 546 -4.86 5.93 -18.32
CA TYR A 546 -4.03 7.11 -18.11
C TYR A 546 -2.53 6.75 -17.95
N ALA A 547 -1.73 7.11 -18.96
CA ALA A 547 -0.33 6.68 -19.11
C ALA A 547 0.60 7.01 -17.92
N PRO A 548 0.46 8.13 -17.17
CA PRO A 548 1.30 8.41 -16.01
C PRO A 548 1.31 7.31 -14.95
N PHE A 549 0.19 6.61 -14.72
CA PHE A 549 0.16 5.46 -13.81
C PHE A 549 1.14 4.35 -14.25
N ARG A 550 1.11 4.00 -15.54
CA ARG A 550 2.00 2.98 -16.11
C ARG A 550 3.47 3.38 -16.01
N ARG A 551 3.78 4.67 -16.20
CA ARG A 551 5.16 5.19 -16.13
C ARG A 551 5.71 5.19 -14.71
N GLN A 552 4.92 5.62 -13.73
CA GLN A 552 5.34 5.56 -12.33
C GLN A 552 5.47 4.11 -11.84
N ALA A 553 4.55 3.22 -12.24
CA ALA A 553 4.65 1.79 -11.94
C ALA A 553 5.93 1.16 -12.50
N ASP A 554 6.42 1.59 -13.67
CA ASP A 554 7.67 1.09 -14.27
C ASP A 554 8.86 1.23 -13.32
N ALA A 555 9.06 2.45 -12.79
CA ALA A 555 10.17 2.74 -11.88
C ALA A 555 10.03 1.97 -10.55
N ILE A 556 8.82 1.92 -10.00
CA ILE A 556 8.48 1.21 -8.76
C ILE A 556 8.78 -0.29 -8.89
N LEU A 557 8.28 -0.92 -9.95
CA LEU A 557 8.35 -2.37 -10.11
C LEU A 557 9.75 -2.85 -10.50
N ARG A 558 10.53 -2.03 -11.21
CA ARG A 558 11.96 -2.31 -11.44
C ARG A 558 12.77 -2.25 -10.15
N HIS A 559 12.46 -1.32 -9.24
CA HIS A 559 13.07 -1.27 -7.92
C HIS A 559 12.74 -2.52 -7.10
N GLN A 560 11.44 -2.82 -6.94
CA GLN A 560 10.99 -3.95 -6.11
C GLN A 560 11.59 -5.28 -6.55
N ARG A 561 11.59 -5.48 -7.87
CA ARG A 561 12.08 -6.68 -8.53
C ARG A 561 13.55 -6.91 -8.30
N ASP A 562 14.35 -5.85 -8.24
CA ASP A 562 15.81 -5.93 -8.23
C ASP A 562 16.39 -5.78 -6.80
N VAL A 563 15.94 -4.76 -6.08
CA VAL A 563 16.54 -4.32 -4.81
C VAL A 563 15.87 -4.98 -3.61
N ASP A 564 14.53 -5.07 -3.60
CA ASP A 564 13.77 -5.57 -2.45
C ASP A 564 13.60 -7.09 -2.46
N THR A 565 14.04 -7.77 -3.51
CA THR A 565 13.90 -9.22 -3.67
C THR A 565 15.23 -9.95 -3.55
N ARG A 566 15.26 -11.03 -2.78
CA ARG A 566 16.46 -11.84 -2.56
C ARG A 566 16.64 -12.87 -3.70
N HIS A 567 17.56 -12.57 -4.62
CA HIS A 567 17.83 -13.42 -5.78
C HIS A 567 18.77 -14.59 -5.53
N ALA A 568 19.65 -14.48 -4.52
CA ALA A 568 20.60 -15.51 -4.12
C ALA A 568 20.74 -15.54 -2.60
N ALA A 569 20.98 -16.72 -2.04
CA ALA A 569 21.15 -16.90 -0.61
C ALA A 569 21.93 -18.18 -0.29
N ALA A 570 22.78 -18.14 0.74
CA ALA A 570 23.48 -19.34 1.22
C ALA A 570 22.49 -20.42 1.68
N ASP A 571 21.38 -19.99 2.28
CA ASP A 571 20.23 -20.84 2.55
C ASP A 571 19.23 -20.76 1.37
N PRO A 572 19.11 -21.82 0.55
CA PRO A 572 18.26 -21.79 -0.65
C PRO A 572 16.77 -21.56 -0.35
N ARG A 573 16.34 -21.79 0.91
CA ARG A 573 14.97 -21.53 1.38
C ARG A 573 14.58 -20.05 1.36
N ARG A 574 15.57 -19.16 1.33
CA ARG A 574 15.38 -17.70 1.36
C ARG A 574 15.30 -17.09 -0.04
N VAL A 575 15.65 -17.82 -1.08
CA VAL A 575 15.59 -17.32 -2.46
C VAL A 575 14.14 -17.09 -2.87
N GLY A 576 13.83 -15.88 -3.34
CA GLY A 576 12.47 -15.43 -3.65
C GLY A 576 11.75 -14.71 -2.50
N GLN A 577 12.35 -14.65 -1.31
CA GLN A 577 11.85 -13.79 -0.24
C GLN A 577 12.07 -12.31 -0.57
N GLN A 578 11.20 -11.46 -0.03
CA GLN A 578 11.38 -10.02 -0.05
C GLN A 578 11.89 -9.56 1.31
N TRP A 579 12.81 -8.58 1.30
CA TRP A 579 13.15 -7.88 2.54
C TRP A 579 11.96 -7.01 2.92
N ILE A 580 11.59 -7.04 4.20
CA ILE A 580 10.59 -6.10 4.69
C ILE A 580 11.20 -4.70 4.80
N HIS A 581 10.34 -3.69 4.73
CA HIS A 581 10.65 -2.28 4.94
C HIS A 581 11.73 -2.07 6.03
N SER A 582 12.92 -1.61 5.64
CA SER A 582 14.11 -1.61 6.52
C SER A 582 15.09 -0.49 6.18
N ILE A 583 16.12 -0.29 7.01
CA ILE A 583 17.19 0.66 6.69
C ILE A 583 17.95 0.13 5.46
N GLY A 584 18.09 0.99 4.44
CA GLY A 584 18.80 0.66 3.21
C GLY A 584 18.22 -0.51 2.40
N HIS A 585 16.90 -0.71 2.44
CA HIS A 585 16.11 -1.78 1.77
C HIS A 585 16.38 -3.21 2.24
N THR A 586 17.63 -3.54 2.53
CA THR A 586 18.03 -4.90 2.87
C THR A 586 18.43 -5.08 4.33
N ALA A 587 18.53 -3.99 5.12
CA ALA A 587 19.26 -3.96 6.41
C ALA A 587 20.70 -4.52 6.28
N GLY A 588 21.38 -4.78 7.39
CA GLY A 588 22.74 -5.37 7.40
C GLY A 588 23.88 -4.36 7.45
N TYR A 589 23.58 -3.09 7.23
CA TYR A 589 24.57 -2.00 7.17
C TYR A 589 24.93 -1.40 8.51
N TYR A 590 24.12 -1.67 9.54
CA TYR A 590 24.22 -1.13 10.89
C TYR A 590 24.00 -2.27 11.90
N ASP A 591 24.26 -2.04 13.19
CA ASP A 591 23.85 -3.00 14.22
C ASP A 591 22.34 -2.87 14.55
N ASN A 592 21.83 -3.78 15.37
CA ASN A 592 20.42 -3.73 15.80
C ASN A 592 20.11 -2.57 16.76
N ALA A 593 21.12 -1.98 17.42
CA ALA A 593 20.90 -0.87 18.35
C ALA A 593 20.80 0.48 17.65
N TYR A 594 21.23 0.56 16.38
CA TYR A 594 21.24 1.78 15.59
C TYR A 594 19.85 2.42 15.54
N LYS A 595 19.76 3.64 16.11
CA LYS A 595 18.54 4.46 16.21
C LYS A 595 17.30 3.71 16.74
N ASP A 596 17.49 2.70 17.60
CA ASP A 596 16.43 1.82 18.13
C ASP A 596 15.58 1.11 17.04
N MET A 597 16.16 0.94 15.84
CA MET A 597 15.49 0.28 14.71
C MET A 597 15.55 -1.24 14.77
N LYS A 598 16.27 -1.83 15.74
CA LYS A 598 16.27 -3.27 16.04
C LYS A 598 16.61 -4.09 14.78
N VAL A 599 15.85 -5.15 14.53
CA VAL A 599 16.04 -6.03 13.37
C VAL A 599 15.92 -5.31 12.02
N TYR A 600 15.27 -4.14 11.96
CA TYR A 600 15.13 -3.36 10.74
C TYR A 600 16.41 -2.60 10.35
N ALA A 601 17.39 -2.50 11.26
CA ALA A 601 18.71 -1.92 10.98
C ALA A 601 19.76 -2.98 10.67
N GLY A 602 19.94 -3.95 11.58
CA GLY A 602 21.04 -4.89 11.49
C GLY A 602 20.71 -6.22 10.83
N THR A 603 19.84 -7.02 11.43
CA THR A 603 19.64 -8.39 10.93
C THR A 603 18.90 -8.42 9.60
N GLY A 604 17.92 -7.54 9.41
CA GLY A 604 16.95 -7.59 8.32
C GLY A 604 16.00 -8.78 8.48
N TRP A 605 14.71 -8.53 8.30
CA TRP A 605 13.70 -9.57 8.36
C TRP A 605 13.15 -9.82 6.94
N SER A 606 13.15 -11.07 6.51
CA SER A 606 12.69 -11.52 5.17
C SER A 606 11.88 -12.82 5.26
N ASP A 607 11.96 -13.54 6.38
CA ASP A 607 11.10 -14.68 6.72
C ASP A 607 9.73 -14.22 7.22
N ASN A 608 9.00 -13.44 6.40
CA ASN A 608 7.70 -12.90 6.77
C ASN A 608 6.66 -13.14 5.67
N ARG A 609 5.72 -14.05 5.92
CA ARG A 609 4.61 -14.38 5.00
C ARG A 609 3.54 -13.29 4.90
N GLY A 610 3.58 -12.29 5.77
CA GLY A 610 2.67 -11.15 5.80
C GLY A 610 3.22 -9.86 5.16
N HIS A 611 4.39 -9.90 4.53
CA HIS A 611 5.01 -8.75 3.84
C HIS A 611 5.61 -9.19 2.50
N ILE A 612 4.78 -9.79 1.64
CA ILE A 612 5.21 -10.35 0.36
C ILE A 612 4.15 -10.14 -0.73
N TRP A 613 4.60 -9.73 -1.91
CA TRP A 613 3.73 -9.44 -3.05
C TRP A 613 4.50 -9.50 -4.37
N ALA A 614 3.85 -10.02 -5.41
CA ALA A 614 4.36 -10.07 -6.77
C ALA A 614 3.27 -9.79 -7.81
N GLN A 615 2.08 -9.34 -7.39
CA GLN A 615 0.97 -9.11 -8.30
C GLN A 615 1.32 -8.00 -9.29
N GLY A 616 1.80 -6.86 -8.79
CA GLY A 616 2.26 -5.76 -9.64
C GLY A 616 3.43 -6.16 -10.54
N ILE A 617 4.36 -6.98 -10.04
CA ILE A 617 5.52 -7.47 -10.82
C ILE A 617 5.06 -8.35 -11.99
N LEU A 618 4.09 -9.26 -11.78
CA LEU A 618 3.52 -10.08 -12.85
C LEU A 618 2.74 -9.21 -13.85
N GLU A 619 1.92 -8.28 -13.37
CA GLU A 619 1.18 -7.34 -14.20
C GLU A 619 2.10 -6.44 -15.02
N HIS A 620 3.29 -6.09 -14.52
CA HIS A 620 4.30 -5.36 -15.28
C HIS A 620 4.71 -6.09 -16.56
N TYR A 621 4.86 -7.42 -16.48
CA TYR A 621 5.10 -8.26 -17.65
C TYR A 621 3.86 -8.36 -18.54
N LEU A 622 2.69 -8.59 -17.95
CA LEU A 622 1.45 -8.72 -18.73
C LEU A 622 1.18 -7.46 -19.55
N PHE A 623 1.32 -6.26 -18.98
CA PHE A 623 1.08 -5.01 -19.68
C PHE A 623 2.25 -4.57 -20.57
N GLY A 624 3.51 -4.79 -20.17
CA GLY A 624 4.68 -4.18 -20.82
C GLY A 624 5.74 -5.13 -21.39
N GLY A 625 5.63 -6.44 -21.14
CA GLY A 625 6.53 -7.45 -21.67
C GLY A 625 7.92 -7.51 -21.05
N ASP A 626 8.13 -6.94 -19.84
CA ASP A 626 9.41 -7.01 -19.14
C ASP A 626 9.71 -8.43 -18.62
N ALA A 627 10.57 -9.17 -19.33
CA ALA A 627 10.87 -10.57 -19.04
C ALA A 627 11.50 -10.79 -17.65
N ARG A 628 12.27 -9.82 -17.15
CA ARG A 628 12.88 -9.94 -15.82
C ARG A 628 11.82 -9.85 -14.72
N SER A 629 10.80 -9.01 -14.90
CA SER A 629 9.65 -8.96 -14.00
C SER A 629 8.93 -10.30 -13.96
N TRP A 630 8.74 -10.96 -15.10
CA TRP A 630 8.19 -12.32 -15.12
C TRP A 630 9.02 -13.31 -14.30
N GLU A 631 10.33 -13.35 -14.53
CA GLU A 631 11.26 -14.23 -13.82
C GLU A 631 11.23 -14.04 -12.30
N THR A 632 11.32 -12.79 -11.84
CA THR A 632 11.29 -12.48 -10.40
C THR A 632 9.90 -12.70 -9.80
N GLY A 633 8.83 -12.33 -10.51
CA GLY A 633 7.46 -12.53 -10.03
C GLY A 633 7.17 -14.01 -9.78
N LEU A 634 7.57 -14.89 -10.70
CA LEU A 634 7.48 -16.34 -10.51
C LEU A 634 8.43 -16.85 -9.43
N LEU A 635 9.64 -16.30 -9.29
CA LEU A 635 10.57 -16.67 -8.21
C LEU A 635 9.93 -16.47 -6.81
N ILE A 636 9.25 -15.34 -6.62
CA ILE A 636 8.53 -15.00 -5.38
C ILE A 636 7.32 -15.92 -5.20
N ALA A 637 6.52 -16.11 -6.26
CA ALA A 637 5.34 -16.97 -6.22
C ALA A 637 5.69 -18.44 -5.94
N ASP A 638 6.77 -18.96 -6.53
CA ASP A 638 7.25 -20.33 -6.34
C ASP A 638 7.74 -20.56 -4.91
N TRP A 639 8.38 -19.55 -4.30
CA TRP A 639 8.70 -19.60 -2.87
C TRP A 639 7.43 -19.77 -2.02
N ALA A 640 6.37 -19.02 -2.34
CA ALA A 640 5.12 -19.07 -1.60
C ALA A 640 4.28 -20.35 -1.86
N ALA A 641 4.25 -20.82 -3.10
CA ALA A 641 3.37 -21.92 -3.52
C ALA A 641 3.96 -23.32 -3.28
N GLY A 642 5.28 -23.45 -3.33
CA GLY A 642 5.96 -24.71 -3.01
C GLY A 642 6.38 -24.74 -1.55
N PRO A 643 7.60 -24.28 -1.19
CA PRO A 643 8.18 -24.48 0.13
C PRO A 643 7.34 -23.98 1.31
N GLN A 644 6.57 -22.90 1.14
CA GLN A 644 5.76 -22.34 2.24
C GLN A 644 4.41 -23.02 2.43
N THR A 645 4.00 -23.94 1.54
CA THR A 645 2.79 -24.76 1.73
C THR A 645 3.06 -26.06 2.48
N THR A 646 4.32 -26.46 2.62
CA THR A 646 4.72 -27.64 3.40
C THR A 646 4.30 -27.48 4.86
N ASN A 647 3.41 -28.34 5.33
CA ASN A 647 2.81 -28.26 6.66
C ASN A 647 2.31 -26.85 7.00
N PHE A 648 1.58 -26.24 6.05
CA PHE A 648 1.11 -24.87 6.18
C PHE A 648 0.41 -24.63 7.52
N TYR A 649 0.76 -23.54 8.19
CA TYR A 649 0.11 -23.01 9.38
C TYR A 649 0.28 -21.49 9.41
N TYR A 650 -0.49 -20.76 10.20
CA TYR A 650 -0.26 -19.32 10.42
C TYR A 650 -0.65 -18.88 11.83
N GLY A 651 -0.10 -17.74 12.27
CA GLY A 651 -0.41 -17.15 13.58
C GLY A 651 -1.39 -15.98 13.52
N LEU A 652 -1.36 -15.18 12.45
CA LEU A 652 -2.18 -13.97 12.26
C LEU A 652 -2.82 -13.98 10.87
N ALA A 653 -4.03 -13.42 10.72
CA ALA A 653 -4.80 -13.46 9.47
C ALA A 653 -4.09 -12.80 8.28
N ARG A 654 -3.14 -11.91 8.55
CA ARG A 654 -2.32 -11.25 7.52
C ARG A 654 -1.50 -12.24 6.69
N GLU A 655 -0.93 -13.27 7.33
CA GLU A 655 -0.05 -14.24 6.67
C GLU A 655 -0.76 -15.01 5.55
N PRO A 656 -1.87 -15.75 5.79
CA PRO A 656 -2.57 -16.42 4.71
C PRO A 656 -3.18 -15.41 3.73
N GLY A 657 -3.57 -14.21 4.17
CA GLY A 657 -4.12 -13.19 3.27
C GLY A 657 -3.17 -12.75 2.17
N TRP A 658 -1.94 -12.34 2.51
CA TRP A 658 -0.95 -11.95 1.48
C TRP A 658 -0.48 -13.14 0.65
N MET A 659 -0.29 -14.30 1.27
CA MET A 659 0.10 -15.51 0.55
C MET A 659 -0.97 -15.94 -0.47
N LEU A 660 -2.25 -15.91 -0.10
CA LEU A 660 -3.37 -16.17 -1.02
C LEU A 660 -3.39 -15.17 -2.16
N LYS A 661 -3.30 -13.86 -1.88
CA LYS A 661 -3.22 -12.83 -2.92
C LYS A 661 -2.06 -13.09 -3.89
N LEU A 662 -0.88 -13.42 -3.36
CA LEU A 662 0.32 -13.70 -4.14
C LEU A 662 0.14 -14.91 -5.06
N VAL A 663 -0.27 -16.07 -4.53
CA VAL A 663 -0.42 -17.29 -5.36
C VAL A 663 -1.60 -17.19 -6.31
N MET A 664 -2.71 -16.56 -5.92
CA MET A 664 -3.84 -16.34 -6.82
C MET A 664 -3.50 -15.35 -7.94
N SER A 665 -2.62 -14.38 -7.69
CA SER A 665 -2.10 -13.50 -8.74
C SER A 665 -1.20 -14.25 -9.72
N ALA A 666 -0.36 -15.16 -9.22
CA ALA A 666 0.45 -16.05 -10.07
C ALA A 666 -0.43 -16.99 -10.91
N TYR A 667 -1.50 -17.55 -10.33
CA TYR A 667 -2.49 -18.32 -11.08
C TYR A 667 -3.19 -17.45 -12.14
N ALA A 668 -3.66 -16.25 -11.79
CA ALA A 668 -4.31 -15.36 -12.74
C ALA A 668 -3.40 -14.98 -13.92
N ALA A 669 -2.10 -14.83 -13.68
CA ALA A 669 -1.12 -14.48 -14.70
C ALA A 669 -0.64 -15.67 -15.56
N SER A 670 -0.56 -16.88 -14.98
CA SER A 670 0.04 -18.06 -15.64
C SER A 670 -0.97 -19.14 -16.06
N GLU A 671 -2.11 -19.23 -15.39
CA GLU A 671 -3.09 -20.33 -15.44
C GLU A 671 -2.52 -21.68 -14.97
N ASP A 672 -1.37 -21.71 -14.28
CA ASP A 672 -0.77 -22.95 -13.75
C ASP A 672 -1.48 -23.40 -12.45
N PRO A 673 -2.15 -24.57 -12.43
CA PRO A 673 -2.80 -25.13 -11.24
C PRO A 673 -1.88 -25.36 -10.04
N PHE A 674 -0.55 -25.35 -10.20
CA PHE A 674 0.39 -25.33 -9.08
C PHE A 674 0.06 -24.24 -8.05
N TYR A 675 -0.27 -23.04 -8.53
CA TYR A 675 -0.60 -21.90 -7.67
C TYR A 675 -2.02 -22.00 -7.09
N LEU A 676 -2.96 -22.56 -7.86
CA LEU A 676 -4.33 -22.83 -7.38
C LEU A 676 -4.33 -23.91 -6.27
N ASN A 677 -3.50 -24.95 -6.42
CA ASN A 677 -3.28 -25.97 -5.40
C ASN A 677 -2.72 -25.36 -4.11
N ALA A 678 -1.75 -24.44 -4.22
CA ALA A 678 -1.25 -23.71 -3.06
C ALA A 678 -2.35 -22.90 -2.36
N ALA A 679 -3.19 -22.20 -3.13
CA ALA A 679 -4.32 -21.45 -2.59
C ALA A 679 -5.32 -22.36 -1.86
N ARG A 680 -5.60 -23.55 -2.42
CA ARG A 680 -6.46 -24.56 -1.79
C ARG A 680 -5.92 -24.99 -0.43
N ILE A 681 -4.63 -25.33 -0.32
CA ILE A 681 -4.00 -25.70 0.97
C ILE A 681 -4.17 -24.58 2.00
N MET A 682 -3.97 -23.32 1.58
CA MET A 682 -4.09 -22.16 2.46
C MET A 682 -5.54 -21.91 2.89
N ALA A 683 -6.50 -21.98 1.96
CA ALA A 683 -7.93 -21.79 2.22
C ALA A 683 -8.49 -22.89 3.13
N ASP A 684 -8.16 -24.15 2.85
CA ASP A 684 -8.56 -25.31 3.67
C ASP A 684 -8.02 -25.17 5.11
N TYR A 685 -6.79 -24.66 5.27
CA TYR A 685 -6.25 -24.39 6.60
C TYR A 685 -6.95 -23.21 7.28
N CYS A 686 -7.25 -22.11 6.56
CA CYS A 686 -8.01 -20.99 7.13
C CYS A 686 -9.36 -21.46 7.69
N HIS A 687 -10.10 -22.26 6.91
CA HIS A 687 -11.39 -22.80 7.32
C HIS A 687 -11.25 -23.68 8.57
N ARG A 688 -10.36 -24.68 8.53
CA ARG A 688 -10.14 -25.60 9.66
C ARG A 688 -9.76 -24.87 10.94
N HIS A 689 -8.85 -23.90 10.83
CA HIS A 689 -8.41 -23.11 11.97
C HIS A 689 -9.50 -22.17 12.49
N SER A 690 -10.43 -21.75 11.62
CA SER A 690 -11.64 -21.06 12.07
C SER A 690 -12.55 -21.96 12.88
N LEU A 691 -12.84 -23.18 12.41
CA LEU A 691 -13.64 -24.16 13.15
C LEU A 691 -13.05 -24.43 14.54
N GLU A 692 -11.73 -24.61 14.63
CA GLU A 692 -11.00 -24.82 15.89
C GLU A 692 -11.10 -23.64 16.86
N SER A 693 -11.40 -22.44 16.37
CA SER A 693 -11.51 -21.20 17.15
C SER A 693 -12.93 -20.63 17.21
N GLY A 694 -13.93 -21.46 16.92
CA GLY A 694 -15.35 -21.14 17.09
C GLY A 694 -16.04 -20.54 15.87
N ASP A 695 -15.58 -20.91 14.66
CA ASP A 695 -16.25 -20.76 13.36
C ASP A 695 -16.69 -19.31 13.05
N ARG A 696 -15.70 -18.42 12.95
CA ARG A 696 -15.90 -16.99 12.63
C ARG A 696 -15.41 -16.61 11.23
N GLY A 697 -15.03 -17.59 10.41
CA GLY A 697 -14.37 -17.42 9.11
C GLY A 697 -12.87 -17.11 9.16
N PHE A 698 -12.30 -16.92 10.35
CA PHE A 698 -10.86 -16.71 10.58
C PHE A 698 -10.42 -17.35 11.90
N TYR A 699 -9.10 -17.29 12.18
CA TYR A 699 -8.53 -17.75 13.44
C TYR A 699 -8.76 -16.75 14.58
N PHE A 700 -9.72 -17.02 15.45
CA PHE A 700 -10.05 -16.17 16.59
C PHE A 700 -9.11 -16.45 17.77
N HIS A 701 -8.32 -15.44 18.17
CA HIS A 701 -7.28 -15.62 19.18
C HIS A 701 -7.09 -14.36 20.04
N LYS A 702 -6.32 -14.50 21.12
CA LYS A 702 -5.98 -13.38 22.02
C LYS A 702 -5.04 -12.41 21.33
N LEU A 703 -5.41 -11.13 21.27
CA LEU A 703 -4.64 -10.10 20.58
C LEU A 703 -3.27 -9.86 21.25
N SER A 704 -2.25 -9.64 20.42
CA SER A 704 -0.89 -9.31 20.87
C SER A 704 -0.78 -7.86 21.35
N THR A 705 0.27 -7.57 22.13
CA THR A 705 0.64 -6.19 22.47
C THR A 705 0.89 -5.38 21.20
N GLY A 706 0.36 -4.16 21.12
CA GLY A 706 0.32 -3.34 19.90
C GLY A 706 -0.99 -3.46 19.12
N HIS A 707 -1.73 -4.57 19.26
CA HIS A 707 -3.12 -4.71 18.76
C HIS A 707 -4.15 -4.58 19.89
N CYS A 708 -3.74 -4.90 21.11
CA CYS A 708 -4.46 -4.65 22.35
C CYS A 708 -3.43 -4.34 23.45
N ASN A 709 -3.47 -3.12 23.98
CA ASN A 709 -2.58 -2.67 25.06
C ASN A 709 -3.21 -2.77 26.46
N CYS A 710 -4.36 -3.43 26.58
CA CYS A 710 -4.93 -3.78 27.87
C CYS A 710 -3.97 -4.68 28.67
N PRO A 711 -4.08 -4.70 30.01
CA PRO A 711 -3.38 -5.66 30.87
C PRO A 711 -3.55 -7.11 30.36
N ASP A 712 -2.51 -7.93 30.51
CA ASP A 712 -2.48 -9.27 29.91
C ASP A 712 -3.64 -10.17 30.36
N ASP A 713 -4.12 -10.05 31.58
CA ASP A 713 -5.28 -10.75 32.13
C ASP A 713 -6.63 -10.24 31.60
N ALA A 714 -6.65 -9.05 30.99
CA ALA A 714 -7.82 -8.39 30.40
C ALA A 714 -7.72 -8.19 28.87
N LYS A 715 -6.75 -8.85 28.21
CA LYS A 715 -6.56 -8.74 26.75
C LYS A 715 -7.75 -9.32 25.98
N HIS A 716 -8.25 -8.54 25.02
CA HIS A 716 -9.34 -8.93 24.13
C HIS A 716 -8.89 -9.93 23.06
N SER A 717 -9.87 -10.60 22.45
CA SER A 717 -9.66 -11.58 21.37
C SER A 717 -10.27 -11.11 20.05
N GLY A 718 -9.74 -11.61 18.94
CA GLY A 718 -10.13 -11.25 17.58
C GLY A 718 -8.91 -11.04 16.72
N GLU A 719 -8.92 -9.99 15.89
CA GLU A 719 -7.83 -9.66 14.98
C GLU A 719 -7.86 -8.17 14.61
N ALA A 720 -6.79 -7.65 14.00
CA ALA A 720 -6.79 -6.33 13.38
C ALA A 720 -7.60 -6.32 12.06
N GLY A 721 -8.44 -5.30 11.86
CA GLY A 721 -9.41 -5.26 10.75
C GLY A 721 -8.76 -5.38 9.37
N PHE A 722 -7.63 -4.72 9.14
CA PHE A 722 -6.93 -4.81 7.85
C PHE A 722 -6.31 -6.19 7.58
N MET A 723 -5.99 -6.97 8.61
CA MET A 723 -5.47 -8.34 8.43
C MET A 723 -6.60 -9.27 7.99
N LEU A 724 -7.79 -9.12 8.58
CA LEU A 724 -9.00 -9.79 8.11
C LEU A 724 -9.36 -9.35 6.69
N ALA A 725 -9.17 -8.07 6.37
CA ALA A 725 -9.40 -7.54 5.03
C ALA A 725 -8.53 -8.22 3.95
N THR A 726 -7.23 -8.39 4.23
CA THR A 726 -6.32 -9.06 3.30
C THR A 726 -6.65 -10.55 3.17
N GLN A 727 -7.06 -11.21 4.26
CA GLN A 727 -7.54 -12.60 4.23
C GLN A 727 -8.81 -12.74 3.39
N MET A 728 -9.85 -11.94 3.66
CA MET A 728 -11.10 -11.95 2.88
C MET A 728 -10.85 -11.69 1.40
N THR A 729 -9.94 -10.77 1.05
CA THR A 729 -9.58 -10.49 -0.34
C THR A 729 -8.92 -11.70 -1.01
N GLY A 730 -7.93 -12.32 -0.36
CA GLY A 730 -7.28 -13.53 -0.89
C GLY A 730 -8.25 -14.70 -1.05
N LEU A 731 -9.16 -14.89 -0.09
CA LEU A 731 -10.23 -15.88 -0.15
C LEU A 731 -11.23 -15.58 -1.28
N ALA A 732 -11.60 -14.31 -1.49
CA ALA A 732 -12.48 -13.91 -2.59
C ALA A 732 -11.85 -14.19 -3.96
N MET A 733 -10.53 -13.94 -4.12
CA MET A 733 -9.80 -14.30 -5.33
C MET A 733 -9.84 -15.81 -5.60
N TYR A 734 -9.64 -16.63 -4.56
CA TYR A 734 -9.78 -18.09 -4.67
C TYR A 734 -11.21 -18.50 -5.03
N TYR A 735 -12.23 -17.95 -4.35
CA TYR A 735 -13.64 -18.21 -4.61
C TYR A 735 -14.06 -17.89 -6.05
N ASP A 736 -13.54 -16.80 -6.64
CA ASP A 736 -13.89 -16.44 -8.01
C ASP A 736 -13.47 -17.50 -9.04
N VAL A 737 -12.50 -18.36 -8.70
CA VAL A 737 -12.07 -19.50 -9.51
C VAL A 737 -12.73 -20.80 -9.04
N SER A 738 -12.63 -21.13 -7.75
CA SER A 738 -13.04 -22.43 -7.20
C SER A 738 -14.55 -22.57 -7.01
N ARG A 739 -15.25 -21.44 -6.82
CA ARG A 739 -16.67 -21.37 -6.44
C ARG A 739 -17.02 -22.17 -5.18
N ASP A 740 -16.05 -22.36 -4.29
CA ASP A 740 -16.22 -23.09 -3.03
C ASP A 740 -17.18 -22.33 -2.09
N PRO A 741 -18.37 -22.86 -1.78
CA PRO A 741 -19.34 -22.18 -0.92
C PRO A 741 -18.86 -22.03 0.52
N VAL A 742 -17.97 -22.89 1.01
CA VAL A 742 -17.42 -22.81 2.36
C VAL A 742 -16.59 -21.53 2.51
N VAL A 743 -15.79 -21.21 1.50
CA VAL A 743 -14.99 -19.99 1.49
C VAL A 743 -15.86 -18.74 1.46
N ALA A 744 -16.96 -18.76 0.71
CA ALA A 744 -17.89 -17.63 0.69
C ALA A 744 -18.57 -17.40 2.05
N ASP A 745 -18.93 -18.48 2.75
CA ASP A 745 -19.48 -18.45 4.10
C ASP A 745 -18.46 -17.91 5.12
N ASP A 746 -17.20 -18.35 5.06
CA ASP A 746 -16.12 -17.84 5.91
C ASP A 746 -15.89 -16.32 5.71
N ILE A 747 -15.95 -15.83 4.46
CA ILE A 747 -15.87 -14.39 4.20
C ILE A 747 -17.07 -13.65 4.82
N ALA A 748 -18.28 -14.16 4.67
CA ALA A 748 -19.48 -13.54 5.25
C ALA A 748 -19.45 -13.49 6.78
N LYS A 749 -19.03 -14.58 7.44
CA LYS A 749 -18.84 -14.64 8.89
C LYS A 749 -17.78 -13.65 9.36
N THR A 750 -16.66 -13.55 8.64
CA THR A 750 -15.59 -12.60 8.95
C THR A 750 -16.07 -11.16 8.81
N ALA A 751 -16.82 -10.85 7.75
CA ALA A 751 -17.36 -9.53 7.50
C ALA A 751 -18.35 -9.10 8.59
N ARG A 752 -19.24 -10.01 9.02
CA ARG A 752 -20.16 -9.76 10.13
C ARG A 752 -19.40 -9.53 11.43
N PHE A 753 -18.36 -10.32 11.74
CA PHE A 753 -17.52 -10.09 12.91
C PHE A 753 -16.87 -8.70 12.92
N VAL A 754 -16.33 -8.24 11.78
CA VAL A 754 -15.74 -6.90 11.67
C VAL A 754 -16.79 -5.83 11.94
N MET A 755 -17.99 -5.96 11.37
CA MET A 755 -19.08 -5.03 11.61
C MET A 755 -19.45 -5.00 13.10
N ASP A 756 -19.70 -6.15 13.70
CA ASP A 756 -20.19 -6.25 15.08
C ASP A 756 -19.18 -5.78 16.13
N SER A 757 -17.87 -5.95 15.86
CA SER A 757 -16.82 -5.66 16.85
C SER A 757 -16.04 -4.37 16.60
N MET A 758 -16.00 -3.88 15.36
CA MET A 758 -15.13 -2.76 14.97
C MET A 758 -15.87 -1.56 14.39
N TRP A 759 -17.12 -1.70 13.92
CA TRP A 759 -17.88 -0.56 13.40
C TRP A 759 -18.15 0.48 14.50
N GLU A 760 -17.81 1.74 14.23
CA GLU A 760 -18.15 2.87 15.08
C GLU A 760 -19.12 3.79 14.32
N PRO A 761 -20.44 3.64 14.52
CA PRO A 761 -21.45 4.41 13.78
C PRO A 761 -21.24 5.91 13.89
N ALA A 762 -20.80 6.37 15.06
CA ALA A 762 -20.57 7.79 15.31
C ALA A 762 -19.46 8.36 14.45
N ASP A 763 -18.43 7.57 14.11
CA ASP A 763 -17.29 7.97 13.28
C ASP A 763 -17.42 7.54 11.82
N GLN A 764 -18.45 6.74 11.51
CA GLN A 764 -18.64 6.12 10.19
C GLN A 764 -17.38 5.38 9.72
N ALA A 765 -16.67 4.78 10.67
CA ALA A 765 -15.37 4.18 10.45
C ALA A 765 -15.22 2.93 11.29
N PHE A 766 -14.16 2.17 11.02
CA PHE A 766 -13.83 0.96 11.76
C PHE A 766 -12.65 1.21 12.69
N ARG A 767 -12.74 0.60 13.89
CA ARG A 767 -11.61 0.47 14.82
C ARG A 767 -10.47 -0.31 14.19
N TYR A 768 -9.25 -0.04 14.67
CA TYR A 768 -8.05 -0.75 14.20
C TYR A 768 -8.13 -2.27 14.47
N THR A 769 -8.64 -2.67 15.63
CA THR A 769 -8.85 -4.07 16.02
C THR A 769 -10.20 -4.28 16.71
N SER A 770 -10.54 -5.53 17.03
CA SER A 770 -11.69 -5.87 17.87
C SER A 770 -11.57 -5.40 19.33
N CYS A 771 -10.42 -4.86 19.74
CA CYS A 771 -10.28 -4.25 21.05
C CYS A 771 -11.10 -2.94 21.11
N PRO A 772 -12.04 -2.79 22.06
CA PRO A 772 -12.91 -1.62 22.15
C PRO A 772 -12.16 -0.33 22.48
N PHE A 773 -10.90 -0.42 22.92
CA PHE A 773 -10.05 0.73 23.26
C PHE A 773 -9.15 1.19 22.11
N THR A 774 -9.26 0.58 20.92
CA THR A 774 -8.55 1.07 19.74
C THR A 774 -9.36 2.15 19.03
N SER A 775 -8.67 3.10 18.40
CA SER A 775 -9.31 4.19 17.68
C SER A 775 -9.96 3.72 16.38
N ALA A 776 -11.07 4.36 16.02
CA ALA A 776 -11.67 4.28 14.70
C ALA A 776 -11.10 5.35 13.76
N GLY A 777 -10.94 5.01 12.47
CA GLY A 777 -10.46 5.96 11.47
C GLY A 777 -10.80 5.52 10.05
N ALA A 778 -11.12 6.48 9.18
CA ALA A 778 -11.62 6.18 7.84
C ALA A 778 -10.57 5.58 6.89
N GLY A 779 -9.27 5.70 7.20
CA GLY A 779 -8.21 5.16 6.35
C GLY A 779 -8.26 3.63 6.18
N SER A 780 -8.64 2.90 7.22
CA SER A 780 -8.76 1.42 7.20
C SER A 780 -9.98 0.94 6.41
N THR A 781 -10.97 1.81 6.17
CA THR A 781 -12.17 1.47 5.41
C THR A 781 -11.82 0.93 4.03
N TRP A 782 -10.94 1.59 3.29
CA TRP A 782 -10.64 1.24 1.90
C TRP A 782 -10.18 -0.21 1.72
N ILE A 783 -9.30 -0.70 2.58
CA ILE A 783 -8.80 -2.08 2.46
C ILE A 783 -9.87 -3.11 2.85
N LEU A 784 -10.78 -2.76 3.78
CA LEU A 784 -11.88 -3.61 4.25
C LEU A 784 -12.98 -3.82 3.21
N MET A 785 -13.25 -2.81 2.38
CA MET A 785 -14.46 -2.72 1.55
C MET A 785 -14.67 -3.91 0.61
N HIS A 786 -13.62 -4.47 0.01
CA HIS A 786 -13.79 -5.62 -0.88
C HIS A 786 -14.38 -6.83 -0.16
N GLY A 787 -13.83 -7.19 1.00
CA GLY A 787 -14.33 -8.31 1.82
C GLY A 787 -15.71 -8.04 2.43
N LEU A 788 -15.94 -6.84 2.97
CA LEU A 788 -17.22 -6.49 3.58
C LEU A 788 -18.36 -6.46 2.55
N ALA A 789 -18.14 -5.86 1.38
CA ALA A 789 -19.14 -5.82 0.33
C ALA A 789 -19.40 -7.22 -0.27
N PHE A 790 -18.38 -8.06 -0.39
CA PHE A 790 -18.57 -9.46 -0.75
C PHE A 790 -19.47 -10.17 0.26
N GLY A 791 -19.13 -10.08 1.56
CA GLY A 791 -19.90 -10.71 2.63
C GLY A 791 -21.35 -10.25 2.69
N ALA A 792 -21.58 -8.93 2.56
CA ALA A 792 -22.91 -8.34 2.54
C ALA A 792 -23.78 -8.92 1.42
N ARG A 793 -23.23 -8.96 0.20
CA ARG A 793 -23.94 -9.50 -0.97
C ARG A 793 -24.20 -11.00 -0.84
N HIS A 794 -23.22 -11.76 -0.39
CA HIS A 794 -23.35 -13.21 -0.25
C HIS A 794 -24.40 -13.59 0.80
N ALA A 795 -24.40 -12.92 1.95
CA ALA A 795 -25.34 -13.16 3.05
C ALA A 795 -26.71 -12.47 2.89
N GLY A 796 -26.87 -11.58 1.90
CA GLY A 796 -28.07 -10.74 1.77
C GLY A 796 -28.24 -9.76 2.94
N ASP A 797 -27.12 -9.28 3.51
CA ASP A 797 -27.10 -8.47 4.72
C ASP A 797 -27.25 -6.97 4.39
N ALA A 798 -28.48 -6.46 4.51
CA ALA A 798 -28.81 -5.08 4.19
C ALA A 798 -28.16 -4.06 5.14
N GLU A 799 -27.93 -4.43 6.40
CA GLU A 799 -27.28 -3.55 7.38
C GLU A 799 -25.80 -3.39 7.04
N LEU A 800 -25.11 -4.50 6.79
CA LEU A 800 -23.71 -4.46 6.38
C LEU A 800 -23.54 -3.72 5.04
N ALA A 801 -24.47 -3.88 4.10
CA ALA A 801 -24.45 -3.17 2.82
C ALA A 801 -24.54 -1.64 3.01
N GLU A 802 -25.43 -1.17 3.90
CA GLU A 802 -25.56 0.24 4.24
C GLU A 802 -24.29 0.77 4.92
N VAL A 803 -23.72 0.02 5.86
CA VAL A 803 -22.44 0.36 6.52
C VAL A 803 -21.29 0.48 5.52
N CYS A 804 -21.21 -0.41 4.52
CA CYS A 804 -20.19 -0.33 3.47
C CYS A 804 -20.29 1.00 2.69
N ARG A 805 -21.49 1.38 2.24
CA ARG A 805 -21.71 2.65 1.50
C ARG A 805 -21.40 3.88 2.36
N GLN A 806 -21.88 3.88 3.60
CA GLN A 806 -21.65 4.94 4.59
C GLN A 806 -20.17 5.15 4.90
N SER A 807 -19.47 4.06 5.21
CA SER A 807 -18.05 4.09 5.56
C SER A 807 -17.18 4.50 4.38
N LEU A 808 -17.44 4.00 3.17
CA LEU A 808 -16.70 4.43 1.97
C LEU A 808 -16.87 5.94 1.73
N ALA A 809 -18.09 6.46 1.90
CA ALA A 809 -18.34 7.90 1.78
C ALA A 809 -17.56 8.72 2.83
N ALA A 810 -17.46 8.21 4.06
CA ALA A 810 -16.63 8.83 5.11
C ALA A 810 -15.13 8.80 4.77
N ALA A 811 -14.67 7.72 4.12
CA ALA A 811 -13.29 7.53 3.72
C ALA A 811 -12.90 8.25 2.42
N TRP A 812 -13.83 8.92 1.75
CA TRP A 812 -13.60 9.52 0.44
C TRP A 812 -12.48 10.57 0.45
N SER A 813 -12.44 11.41 1.49
CA SER A 813 -11.39 12.43 1.65
C SER A 813 -10.03 11.86 2.04
N SER A 814 -9.92 10.54 2.27
CA SER A 814 -8.70 9.91 2.74
C SER A 814 -7.82 9.36 1.62
N LEU A 815 -8.13 9.64 0.35
CA LEU A 815 -7.34 9.18 -0.79
C LEU A 815 -5.91 9.75 -0.71
N PRO A 816 -4.89 8.89 -0.62
CA PRO A 816 -3.51 9.29 -0.36
C PRO A 816 -2.75 9.69 -1.63
N ARG A 817 -1.73 10.54 -1.49
CA ARG A 817 -0.89 11.00 -2.62
C ARG A 817 0.31 10.11 -2.93
N SER A 818 0.91 9.47 -1.93
CA SER A 818 2.13 8.68 -2.08
C SER A 818 2.39 7.77 -0.87
N GLY A 819 3.50 7.03 -0.90
CA GLY A 819 4.02 6.26 0.22
C GLY A 819 3.19 5.03 0.60
N LYS A 820 3.38 4.54 1.83
CA LYS A 820 2.64 3.40 2.41
C LYS A 820 1.14 3.54 2.25
N SER A 821 0.60 4.72 2.56
CA SER A 821 -0.84 4.97 2.53
C SER A 821 -1.42 4.73 1.13
N ALA A 822 -0.70 5.14 0.07
CA ALA A 822 -1.10 4.89 -1.31
C ALA A 822 -1.19 3.40 -1.63
N GLY A 823 -0.17 2.61 -1.28
CA GLY A 823 -0.25 1.16 -1.45
C GLY A 823 -1.43 0.58 -0.66
N TYR A 824 -1.53 0.94 0.63
CA TYR A 824 -2.55 0.42 1.54
C TYR A 824 -3.99 0.67 1.05
N VAL A 825 -4.30 1.88 0.59
CA VAL A 825 -5.64 2.26 0.14
C VAL A 825 -5.94 1.73 -1.26
N LEU A 826 -4.99 1.86 -2.19
CA LEU A 826 -5.27 1.64 -3.60
C LEU A 826 -5.18 0.18 -4.01
N CYS A 827 -4.43 -0.67 -3.28
CA CYS A 827 -4.16 -2.06 -3.66
C CYS A 827 -5.39 -2.96 -3.84
N ASN A 828 -6.55 -2.59 -3.28
CA ASN A 828 -7.82 -3.30 -3.47
C ASN A 828 -8.97 -2.37 -3.87
N SER A 829 -8.69 -1.08 -4.08
CA SER A 829 -9.73 -0.05 -4.24
C SER A 829 -10.63 -0.32 -5.45
N ALA A 830 -10.08 -0.79 -6.56
CA ALA A 830 -10.83 -1.11 -7.77
C ALA A 830 -11.87 -2.21 -7.55
N GLN A 831 -11.46 -3.31 -6.91
CA GLN A 831 -12.32 -4.45 -6.59
C GLN A 831 -13.33 -4.08 -5.49
N ALA A 832 -12.92 -3.23 -4.54
CA ALA A 832 -13.82 -2.70 -3.53
C ALA A 832 -14.95 -1.86 -4.13
N LEU A 833 -14.62 -0.94 -5.05
CA LEU A 833 -15.62 -0.12 -5.75
C LEU A 833 -16.56 -0.99 -6.58
N ASP A 834 -16.05 -1.99 -7.29
CA ASP A 834 -16.89 -2.94 -8.04
C ASP A 834 -17.85 -3.71 -7.11
N ALA A 835 -17.33 -4.24 -6.01
CA ALA A 835 -18.14 -4.98 -5.05
C ALA A 835 -19.22 -4.10 -4.41
N ILE A 836 -18.91 -2.84 -4.10
CA ILE A 836 -19.86 -1.88 -3.53
C ILE A 836 -20.90 -1.43 -4.56
N ALA A 837 -20.51 -1.26 -5.84
CA ALA A 837 -21.43 -0.89 -6.90
C ALA A 837 -22.58 -1.90 -7.07
N GLN A 838 -22.34 -3.17 -6.72
CA GLN A 838 -23.32 -4.25 -6.75
C GLN A 838 -24.24 -4.30 -5.51
N LEU A 839 -23.98 -3.49 -4.47
CA LEU A 839 -24.84 -3.42 -3.29
C LEU A 839 -26.06 -2.53 -3.53
N PRO A 840 -27.25 -2.87 -3.00
CA PRO A 840 -28.42 -2.00 -3.08
C PRO A 840 -28.17 -0.70 -2.32
N GLY A 841 -28.85 0.39 -2.72
CA GLY A 841 -28.77 1.67 -2.05
C GLY A 841 -29.13 2.85 -2.95
N LYS A 842 -29.16 4.05 -2.37
CA LYS A 842 -29.26 5.31 -3.12
C LYS A 842 -27.96 5.59 -3.91
N PRO A 843 -27.95 6.52 -4.89
CA PRO A 843 -26.72 6.90 -5.59
C PRO A 843 -25.60 7.31 -4.61
N PHE A 844 -24.36 6.92 -4.89
CA PHE A 844 -23.24 7.14 -3.97
C PHE A 844 -22.99 8.63 -3.66
N ARG A 845 -23.26 9.54 -4.61
CA ARG A 845 -23.20 10.99 -4.38
C ARG A 845 -24.08 11.48 -3.22
N ASP A 846 -25.21 10.80 -2.98
CA ASP A 846 -26.11 11.15 -1.89
C ASP A 846 -25.54 10.65 -0.56
N TYR A 847 -24.86 9.49 -0.55
CA TYR A 847 -24.06 9.06 0.60
C TYR A 847 -22.93 10.05 0.89
N LEU A 848 -22.18 10.51 -0.12
CA LEU A 848 -21.12 11.51 0.06
C LEU A 848 -21.66 12.79 0.70
N ARG A 849 -22.76 13.34 0.19
CA ARG A 849 -23.38 14.55 0.74
C ARG A 849 -23.85 14.32 2.18
N ASP A 850 -24.60 13.27 2.42
CA ASP A 850 -25.25 13.04 3.71
C ASP A 850 -24.20 12.69 4.79
N THR A 851 -23.20 11.87 4.45
CA THR A 851 -22.08 11.54 5.34
C THR A 851 -21.20 12.75 5.59
N ALA A 852 -20.88 13.57 4.58
CA ALA A 852 -20.11 14.80 4.78
C ALA A 852 -20.85 15.79 5.70
N SER A 853 -22.15 15.98 5.49
CA SER A 853 -22.99 16.83 6.33
C SER A 853 -22.97 16.35 7.78
N MET A 854 -23.27 15.07 8.01
CA MET A 854 -23.25 14.49 9.34
C MET A 854 -21.86 14.52 9.99
N LEU A 855 -20.78 14.17 9.27
CA LEU A 855 -19.44 14.18 9.85
C LEU A 855 -18.97 15.59 10.23
N SER A 856 -19.39 16.60 9.48
CA SER A 856 -19.11 18.02 9.76
C SER A 856 -20.05 18.64 10.80
N SER A 857 -21.09 17.93 11.22
CA SER A 857 -22.11 18.45 12.12
C SER A 857 -21.56 18.75 13.52
N PRO A 858 -21.78 19.96 14.06
CA PRO A 858 -21.47 20.28 15.45
C PRO A 858 -22.19 19.39 16.47
N THR A 859 -23.27 18.71 16.06
CA THR A 859 -24.07 17.84 16.93
C THR A 859 -23.35 16.59 17.41
N ARG A 860 -22.27 16.19 16.72
CA ARG A 860 -21.41 15.06 17.11
C ARG A 860 -20.51 15.37 18.31
N ARG A 861 -20.49 16.60 18.81
CA ARG A 861 -19.66 17.01 19.95
C ARG A 861 -20.27 16.54 21.28
N SER A 862 -19.40 16.17 22.22
CA SER A 862 -19.80 15.80 23.60
C SER A 862 -20.39 16.97 24.40
N LEU A 863 -20.15 18.21 23.97
CA LEU A 863 -20.69 19.42 24.57
C LEU A 863 -21.18 20.38 23.47
N PRO A 864 -22.20 21.22 23.75
CA PRO A 864 -22.76 22.18 22.80
C PRO A 864 -21.86 23.42 22.70
N THR A 865 -20.61 23.27 22.24
CA THR A 865 -19.60 24.34 22.17
C THR A 865 -18.85 24.29 20.84
N LEU A 866 -18.24 25.41 20.43
CA LEU A 866 -17.33 25.50 19.28
C LEU A 866 -15.96 24.85 19.53
N VAL A 867 -15.59 24.62 20.79
CA VAL A 867 -14.30 24.03 21.20
C VAL A 867 -14.50 22.60 21.69
N PRO A 868 -13.70 21.62 21.25
CA PRO A 868 -13.79 20.25 21.78
C PRO A 868 -13.35 20.21 23.25
N ASN A 869 -14.16 19.60 24.13
CA ASN A 869 -13.84 19.39 25.56
C ASN A 869 -13.12 20.58 26.24
N PRO A 870 -13.77 21.75 26.30
CA PRO A 870 -13.16 23.03 26.67
C PRO A 870 -12.72 23.15 28.14
N ASP A 871 -13.34 22.37 29.02
CA ASP A 871 -13.30 22.41 30.49
C ASP A 871 -12.65 21.14 31.09
N PHE A 872 -12.26 20.18 30.26
CA PHE A 872 -11.47 19.00 30.66
C PHE A 872 -12.05 18.10 31.77
N GLU A 873 -13.36 18.18 32.05
CA GLU A 873 -14.02 17.43 33.13
C GLU A 873 -14.18 15.92 32.85
N ASP A 874 -14.30 15.50 31.58
CA ASP A 874 -14.42 14.07 31.21
C ASP A 874 -13.08 13.49 30.71
N GLY A 875 -11.97 14.16 31.00
CA GLY A 875 -10.65 13.82 30.50
C GLY A 875 -10.14 14.86 29.50
N ILE A 876 -9.29 14.42 28.58
CA ILE A 876 -8.52 15.32 27.69
C ILE A 876 -8.78 15.04 26.20
N SER A 877 -9.88 14.32 25.91
CA SER A 877 -10.27 13.95 24.55
C SER A 877 -10.38 15.17 23.64
N GLY A 878 -9.85 15.06 22.42
CA GLY A 878 -9.81 16.15 21.44
C GLY A 878 -8.57 17.04 21.53
N TRP A 879 -7.74 16.91 22.57
CA TRP A 879 -6.54 17.73 22.82
C TRP A 879 -5.23 16.91 22.83
N PRO A 880 -4.81 16.32 21.70
CA PRO A 880 -3.57 15.55 21.65
C PRO A 880 -2.32 16.41 21.87
N SER A 881 -1.32 15.81 22.49
CA SER A 881 0.04 16.33 22.60
C SER A 881 0.98 15.60 21.65
N ARG A 882 1.98 16.30 21.13
CA ARG A 882 3.05 15.75 20.28
C ARG A 882 4.37 15.67 21.06
N GLY A 883 4.38 14.88 22.13
CA GLY A 883 5.57 14.52 22.90
C GLY A 883 5.55 14.94 24.38
N TRP A 884 4.68 15.86 24.78
CA TRP A 884 4.48 16.24 26.19
C TRP A 884 3.59 15.24 26.90
N GLN A 885 3.81 15.04 28.20
CA GLN A 885 2.88 14.30 29.04
C GLN A 885 1.67 15.19 29.32
N VAL A 886 0.49 14.71 28.94
CA VAL A 886 -0.77 15.38 29.18
C VAL A 886 -1.69 14.45 29.95
N ALA A 887 -2.32 14.98 30.98
CA ALA A 887 -3.24 14.23 31.81
C ALA A 887 -4.35 15.16 32.31
N GLN A 888 -5.50 14.58 32.62
CA GLN A 888 -6.49 15.27 33.42
C GLN A 888 -5.96 15.39 34.86
N GLY A 889 -5.97 16.60 35.42
CA GLY A 889 -5.57 16.89 36.79
C GLY A 889 -6.75 17.44 37.60
N THR A 890 -6.92 16.98 38.82
CA THR A 890 -8.01 17.40 39.74
C THR A 890 -7.49 18.18 40.95
N ASP A 891 -6.18 18.37 41.03
CA ASP A 891 -5.46 19.03 42.12
C ASP A 891 -5.32 20.54 41.92
N VAL A 892 -5.15 20.97 40.66
CA VAL A 892 -5.02 22.38 40.28
C VAL A 892 -6.01 22.67 39.14
N VAL A 893 -7.12 23.32 39.48
CA VAL A 893 -8.25 23.61 38.58
C VAL A 893 -8.60 25.11 38.64
N HIS A 894 -9.16 25.66 37.58
CA HIS A 894 -9.70 27.02 37.58
C HIS A 894 -11.22 26.97 37.79
N GLY A 895 -11.91 26.21 36.93
CA GLY A 895 -13.33 25.91 37.00
C GLY A 895 -13.58 24.45 37.39
N GLY A 896 -14.79 24.17 37.85
CA GLY A 896 -15.29 22.80 38.03
C GLY A 896 -14.41 21.87 38.89
N ALA A 897 -14.12 20.66 38.40
CA ALA A 897 -13.48 19.57 39.14
C ALA A 897 -12.18 19.07 38.50
N ALA A 898 -11.86 19.47 37.28
CA ALA A 898 -10.62 19.09 36.60
C ALA A 898 -10.11 20.17 35.65
N ALA A 899 -8.80 20.12 35.37
CA ALA A 899 -8.14 20.90 34.33
C ALA A 899 -7.17 20.00 33.56
N LEU A 900 -6.71 20.46 32.39
CA LEU A 900 -5.65 19.78 31.67
C LEU A 900 -4.30 20.11 32.31
N ARG A 901 -3.57 19.09 32.76
CA ARG A 901 -2.19 19.19 33.22
C ARG A 901 -1.21 18.79 32.12
N ILE A 902 -0.17 19.60 31.94
CA ILE A 902 0.88 19.41 30.93
C ILE A 902 2.24 19.40 31.65
N THR A 903 3.00 18.33 31.46
CA THR A 903 4.32 18.15 32.08
C THR A 903 5.36 17.58 31.11
N GLY A 904 6.64 17.83 31.41
CA GLY A 904 7.77 17.17 30.77
C GLY A 904 8.76 18.17 30.16
N SER A 905 9.76 17.63 29.47
CA SER A 905 10.78 18.39 28.76
C SER A 905 10.83 17.93 27.30
N LEU A 906 10.71 18.87 26.36
CA LEU A 906 10.66 18.56 24.92
C LEU A 906 11.33 19.66 24.09
N ALA A 907 11.99 19.26 23.00
CA ALA A 907 12.63 20.14 22.03
C ALA A 907 12.05 19.95 20.61
N LYS A 908 12.37 20.87 19.69
CA LYS A 908 11.93 20.88 18.27
C LYS A 908 10.42 20.92 18.06
N GLN A 909 9.67 21.26 19.10
CA GLN A 909 8.22 21.34 19.08
C GLN A 909 7.77 22.80 19.26
N ASN A 910 6.84 23.27 18.42
CA ASN A 910 6.33 24.64 18.45
C ASN A 910 4.98 24.78 19.19
N GLU A 911 4.39 23.67 19.62
CA GLU A 911 3.09 23.60 20.29
C GLU A 911 3.17 22.63 21.47
N TYR A 912 2.68 23.03 22.65
CA TYR A 912 2.50 22.12 23.78
C TYR A 912 1.42 21.09 23.46
N LEU A 913 0.32 21.56 22.89
CA LEU A 913 -0.77 20.73 22.40
C LEU A 913 -1.66 21.52 21.44
N ASN A 914 -2.56 20.81 20.77
CA ASN A 914 -3.58 21.40 19.91
C ASN A 914 -4.89 20.62 19.97
N THR A 915 -5.98 21.24 19.54
CA THR A 915 -7.22 20.50 19.23
C THR A 915 -6.99 19.63 17.99
N THR A 916 -7.54 18.43 17.95
CA THR A 916 -7.31 17.46 16.85
C THR A 916 -7.66 18.03 15.47
N TYR A 917 -6.72 17.99 14.53
CA TYR A 917 -6.86 18.44 13.13
C TYR A 917 -6.11 17.50 12.16
N ASP A 918 -6.32 17.64 10.85
CA ASP A 918 -5.62 16.88 9.79
C ASP A 918 -5.72 15.35 9.86
N SER A 919 -6.83 14.80 10.36
CA SER A 919 -7.13 13.40 10.06
C SER A 919 -7.77 13.30 8.67
N SER A 920 -7.33 12.33 7.88
CA SER A 920 -7.83 12.03 6.54
C SER A 920 -9.33 11.68 6.50
N ALA A 921 -9.94 11.51 7.68
CA ALA A 921 -11.35 11.21 7.93
C ALA A 921 -12.23 12.41 8.29
N GLY A 922 -11.70 13.65 8.25
CA GLY A 922 -12.44 14.83 8.72
C GLY A 922 -12.72 14.76 10.22
N ALA A 923 -11.66 14.98 11.03
CA ALA A 923 -11.70 14.86 12.48
C ALA A 923 -12.94 15.53 13.09
N PRO A 924 -13.74 14.82 13.92
CA PRO A 924 -14.94 15.38 14.55
C PRO A 924 -14.67 16.56 15.49
N TRP A 925 -13.41 16.81 15.82
CA TRP A 925 -12.96 17.86 16.73
C TRP A 925 -12.33 19.07 16.01
N GLU A 926 -12.23 19.03 14.67
CA GLU A 926 -11.83 20.20 13.88
C GLU A 926 -12.95 21.24 13.88
N ILE A 927 -12.61 22.51 14.10
CA ILE A 927 -13.59 23.58 14.26
C ILE A 927 -13.97 24.10 12.87
N ARG A 928 -15.11 23.66 12.32
CA ARG A 928 -15.61 24.06 10.99
C ARG A 928 -16.77 25.06 10.99
N GLY A 929 -17.35 25.31 12.16
CA GLY A 929 -18.57 26.12 12.30
C GLY A 929 -18.33 27.62 12.50
N LEU A 930 -17.17 28.16 12.11
CA LEU A 930 -16.91 29.60 12.22
C LEU A 930 -17.35 30.30 10.93
N THR A 931 -18.14 31.35 11.05
CA THR A 931 -18.64 32.12 9.90
C THR A 931 -17.53 32.97 9.30
N PRO A 932 -17.16 32.79 8.02
CA PRO A 932 -16.23 33.68 7.32
C PRO A 932 -16.71 35.14 7.38
N GLY A 933 -15.78 36.08 7.57
CA GLY A 933 -16.06 37.51 7.74
C GLY A 933 -16.53 37.93 9.14
N ALA A 934 -16.98 36.99 9.99
CA ALA A 934 -17.41 37.29 11.36
C ALA A 934 -16.21 37.39 12.33
N ARG A 935 -16.40 38.11 13.45
CA ARG A 935 -15.38 38.28 14.49
C ARG A 935 -15.63 37.31 15.66
N TYR A 936 -14.60 36.59 16.07
CA TYR A 936 -14.62 35.70 17.23
C TYR A 936 -13.52 36.05 18.23
N ARG A 937 -13.76 35.76 19.51
CA ARG A 937 -12.81 35.84 20.62
C ARG A 937 -12.49 34.45 21.13
N LEU A 938 -11.20 34.12 21.19
CA LEU A 938 -10.66 32.97 21.90
C LEU A 938 -10.27 33.40 23.32
N SER A 939 -10.71 32.66 24.33
CA SER A 939 -10.30 32.83 25.73
C SER A 939 -9.94 31.50 26.36
N ALA A 940 -8.98 31.48 27.28
CA ALA A 940 -8.64 30.31 28.09
C ALA A 940 -7.98 30.72 29.40
N TRP A 941 -8.13 29.91 30.44
CA TRP A 941 -7.38 30.08 31.68
C TRP A 941 -6.13 29.20 31.65
N LEU A 942 -4.97 29.81 31.86
CA LEU A 942 -3.69 29.12 31.92
C LEU A 942 -3.02 29.44 33.26
N ARG A 943 -2.38 28.43 33.86
CA ARG A 943 -1.51 28.57 35.02
C ARG A 943 -0.21 27.84 34.76
N ILE A 944 0.92 28.52 34.99
CA ILE A 944 2.25 27.91 34.81
C ILE A 944 2.93 27.85 36.18
N ASP A 945 3.17 26.64 36.69
CA ASP A 945 3.86 26.43 37.95
C ASP A 945 5.38 26.36 37.77
N GLN A 946 5.84 25.81 36.65
CA GLN A 946 7.26 25.73 36.30
C GLN A 946 7.45 25.89 34.79
N ILE A 947 8.48 26.64 34.37
CA ILE A 947 8.95 26.68 32.98
C ILE A 947 10.47 26.93 32.94
N SER A 948 11.18 26.39 31.94
CA SER A 948 12.62 26.65 31.76
C SER A 948 12.98 28.13 31.76
N GLU A 949 14.10 28.47 32.41
CA GLU A 949 14.64 29.83 32.44
C GLU A 949 14.95 30.32 31.01
N GLY A 950 14.49 31.54 30.68
CA GLY A 950 14.66 32.12 29.34
C GLY A 950 13.68 31.62 28.27
N ALA A 951 12.80 30.66 28.58
CA ALA A 951 11.77 30.23 27.65
C ALA A 951 10.74 31.35 27.40
N PRO A 952 10.25 31.52 26.15
CA PRO A 952 9.25 32.53 25.85
C PRO A 952 7.89 32.18 26.48
N ALA A 953 7.12 33.23 26.80
CA ALA A 953 5.79 33.10 27.39
C ALA A 953 4.82 32.32 26.47
N PRO A 954 4.16 31.27 26.95
CA PRO A 954 3.14 30.56 26.18
C PRO A 954 1.90 31.41 25.90
N ASN A 955 1.23 31.13 24.78
CA ASN A 955 -0.06 31.71 24.41
C ASN A 955 -0.90 30.71 23.60
N LEU A 956 -2.22 30.92 23.53
CA LEU A 956 -3.06 30.15 22.62
C LEU A 956 -3.11 30.83 21.24
N ARG A 957 -3.47 30.06 20.21
CA ARG A 957 -3.71 30.56 18.85
C ARG A 957 -4.89 29.84 18.21
N LEU A 958 -5.82 30.60 17.64
CA LEU A 958 -6.79 30.10 16.67
C LEU A 958 -6.16 30.09 15.28
N ALA A 959 -5.93 28.91 14.70
CA ALA A 959 -5.33 28.75 13.38
C ALA A 959 -6.40 28.59 12.29
N PHE A 960 -6.20 29.31 11.17
CA PHE A 960 -7.10 29.36 10.00
C PHE A 960 -6.62 28.44 8.89
N ARG A 961 -7.55 27.67 8.33
CA ARG A 961 -7.22 26.60 7.37
C ARG A 961 -8.26 26.44 6.27
N ASP A 962 -7.79 25.86 5.18
CA ASP A 962 -8.61 25.26 4.13
C ASP A 962 -8.06 23.88 3.74
N ALA A 963 -8.51 23.32 2.62
CA ALA A 963 -8.04 22.04 2.11
C ALA A 963 -6.53 22.02 1.76
N GLY A 964 -5.89 23.19 1.56
CA GLY A 964 -4.47 23.34 1.29
C GLY A 964 -3.59 23.39 2.55
N GLY A 965 -4.20 23.45 3.74
CA GLY A 965 -3.50 23.45 5.03
C GLY A 965 -3.68 24.74 5.83
N THR A 966 -2.84 24.91 6.86
CA THR A 966 -2.83 26.14 7.68
C THR A 966 -2.22 27.30 6.89
N ARG A 967 -3.00 28.37 6.73
CA ARG A 967 -2.59 29.58 5.98
C ARG A 967 -2.42 30.80 6.89
N GLY A 968 -2.86 30.73 8.15
CA GLY A 968 -2.71 31.82 9.10
C GLY A 968 -3.22 31.45 10.50
N GLY A 969 -3.26 32.43 11.39
CA GLY A 969 -3.87 32.28 12.71
C GLY A 969 -3.78 33.55 13.54
N ALA A 970 -4.57 33.61 14.61
CA ALA A 970 -4.66 34.73 15.53
C ALA A 970 -4.30 34.28 16.96
N PRO A 971 -3.26 34.86 17.57
CA PRO A 971 -2.86 34.54 18.94
C PRO A 971 -3.73 35.22 20.00
N THR A 972 -3.78 34.65 21.19
CA THR A 972 -4.19 35.33 22.42
C THR A 972 -3.05 36.17 22.99
N SER A 973 -3.34 36.97 24.02
CA SER A 973 -2.32 37.44 24.96
C SER A 973 -1.46 36.28 25.48
N ALA A 974 -0.18 36.56 25.72
CA ALA A 974 0.74 35.61 26.32
C ALA A 974 0.65 35.63 27.85
N TYR A 975 1.02 34.52 28.47
CA TYR A 975 1.07 34.41 29.93
C TYR A 975 2.14 35.35 30.52
N ASP A 976 1.81 36.04 31.60
CA ASP A 976 2.78 36.86 32.33
C ASP A 976 3.66 35.97 33.22
N LEU A 977 4.87 35.67 32.73
CA LEU A 977 5.87 34.85 33.41
C LEU A 977 6.38 35.46 34.72
N THR A 978 6.10 36.74 35.02
CA THR A 978 6.43 37.32 36.33
C THR A 978 5.48 36.85 37.45
N ARG A 979 4.38 36.21 37.08
CA ARG A 979 3.31 35.74 37.98
C ARG A 979 3.08 34.23 37.85
N LEU A 980 4.15 33.43 37.94
CA LEU A 980 4.06 31.97 38.01
C LEU A 980 3.17 31.52 39.19
N GLY A 981 2.53 30.37 39.05
CA GLY A 981 1.63 29.80 40.04
C GLY A 981 0.24 30.44 40.13
N THR A 982 -0.10 31.36 39.22
CA THR A 982 -1.41 32.02 39.20
C THR A 982 -2.19 31.68 37.94
N TRP A 983 -3.52 31.54 38.06
CA TRP A 983 -4.40 31.45 36.91
C TRP A 983 -4.51 32.81 36.22
N GLN A 984 -4.31 32.83 34.91
CA GLN A 984 -4.41 34.02 34.07
C GLN A 984 -5.31 33.74 32.86
N CYS A 985 -6.26 34.64 32.59
CA CYS A 985 -7.12 34.54 31.42
C CYS A 985 -6.39 35.11 30.20
N LEU A 986 -6.11 34.26 29.23
CA LEU A 986 -5.52 34.62 27.95
C LEU A 986 -6.65 34.87 26.96
N THR A 987 -6.63 36.01 26.26
CA THR A 987 -7.70 36.39 25.31
C THR A 987 -7.15 36.90 23.99
N GLY A 988 -7.83 36.63 22.89
CA GLY A 988 -7.47 37.14 21.56
C GLY A 988 -8.68 37.18 20.62
N GLU A 989 -8.74 38.17 19.74
CA GLU A 989 -9.83 38.34 18.79
C GLU A 989 -9.35 38.17 17.35
N ALA A 990 -10.23 37.66 16.49
CA ALA A 990 -9.92 37.51 15.09
C ALA A 990 -11.16 37.59 14.19
N VAL A 991 -10.97 38.17 13.00
CA VAL A 991 -11.92 38.08 11.90
C VAL A 991 -11.61 36.83 11.10
N ILE A 992 -12.62 35.98 10.88
CA ILE A 992 -12.44 34.73 10.14
C ILE A 992 -12.22 35.06 8.66
N PRO A 993 -11.14 34.59 8.02
CA PRO A 993 -10.90 34.89 6.61
C PRO A 993 -11.99 34.34 5.69
N GLU A 994 -12.31 35.03 4.59
CA GLU A 994 -13.33 34.62 3.61
C GLU A 994 -13.11 33.20 3.02
N TRP A 995 -11.85 32.79 2.87
CA TRP A 995 -11.48 31.47 2.34
C TRP A 995 -11.49 30.36 3.41
N ASN A 996 -11.66 30.72 4.68
CA ASN A 996 -11.48 29.78 5.78
C ASN A 996 -12.64 28.78 5.84
N THR A 997 -12.30 27.49 5.92
CA THR A 997 -13.30 26.41 6.02
C THR A 997 -13.07 25.50 7.23
N ARG A 998 -11.93 25.61 7.90
CA ARG A 998 -11.50 24.73 8.99
C ARG A 998 -10.58 25.47 9.96
N ASN A 999 -10.59 25.10 11.24
CA ASN A 999 -9.79 25.78 12.27
C ASN A 999 -9.35 24.79 13.37
N TYR A 1000 -8.28 25.12 14.07
CA TYR A 1000 -7.86 24.44 15.31
C TYR A 1000 -7.28 25.44 16.31
N ILE A 1001 -7.25 25.06 17.58
CA ILE A 1001 -6.62 25.84 18.66
C ILE A 1001 -5.31 25.16 19.04
N ALA A 1002 -4.25 25.92 19.23
CA ALA A 1002 -2.96 25.43 19.73
C ALA A 1002 -2.47 26.26 20.91
N LEU A 1003 -1.88 25.60 21.90
CA LEU A 1003 -1.09 26.25 22.95
C LEU A 1003 0.38 26.26 22.49
N ASN A 1004 0.91 27.42 22.13
CA ASN A 1004 2.22 27.52 21.50
C ASN A 1004 3.35 27.54 22.54
N THR A 1005 4.47 26.91 22.20
CA THR A 1005 5.73 27.04 22.95
C THR A 1005 6.46 28.33 22.60
N ASN A 1006 6.15 28.94 21.44
CA ASN A 1006 6.83 30.12 20.90
C ASN A 1006 8.36 29.97 20.70
N THR A 1007 8.88 28.74 20.81
CA THR A 1007 10.28 28.37 20.54
C THR A 1007 10.35 26.95 19.97
N ARG A 1008 11.51 26.57 19.43
CA ARG A 1008 11.83 25.16 19.10
C ARG A 1008 12.96 24.61 19.95
N GLU A 1009 13.47 25.38 20.90
CA GLU A 1009 14.46 24.93 21.87
C GLU A 1009 13.83 23.98 22.90
N ALA A 1010 14.67 23.34 23.71
CA ALA A 1010 14.19 22.48 24.78
C ALA A 1010 13.50 23.32 25.86
N VAL A 1011 12.25 23.00 26.16
CA VAL A 1011 11.51 23.62 27.26
C VAL A 1011 11.04 22.52 28.20
N GLU A 1012 11.27 22.71 29.50
CA GLU A 1012 10.68 21.93 30.58
C GLU A 1012 9.53 22.73 31.18
N VAL A 1013 8.42 22.06 31.49
CA VAL A 1013 7.22 22.74 31.96
C VAL A 1013 6.38 21.91 32.92
N VAL A 1014 5.70 22.60 33.83
CA VAL A 1014 4.53 22.14 34.58
C VAL A 1014 3.49 23.24 34.49
N MET A 1015 2.41 23.00 33.75
CA MET A 1015 1.34 23.97 33.55
C MET A 1015 -0.05 23.32 33.49
N HIS A 1016 -1.07 24.14 33.68
CA HIS A 1016 -2.47 23.77 33.71
C HIS A 1016 -3.27 24.66 32.77
N LEU A 1017 -4.15 24.08 31.96
CA LEU A 1017 -5.05 24.77 31.02
C LEU A 1017 -6.50 24.39 31.35
N ASP A 1018 -7.38 25.38 31.34
CA ASP A 1018 -8.78 25.19 31.70
C ASP A 1018 -9.70 26.21 30.99
N ASP A 1019 -11.01 25.93 30.96
CA ASP A 1019 -12.08 26.81 30.47
C ASP A 1019 -11.77 27.50 29.11
N VAL A 1020 -11.53 26.72 28.06
CA VAL A 1020 -11.22 27.21 26.71
C VAL A 1020 -12.50 27.52 25.92
N HIS A 1021 -12.72 28.79 25.57
CA HIS A 1021 -13.92 29.22 24.87
C HIS A 1021 -13.62 29.96 23.57
N LEU A 1022 -14.51 29.80 22.60
CA LEU A 1022 -14.51 30.52 21.34
C LEU A 1022 -15.90 31.10 21.13
N THR A 1023 -16.03 32.43 21.20
CA THR A 1023 -17.33 33.13 21.17
C THR A 1023 -17.36 34.24 20.13
N PRO A 1024 -18.52 34.53 19.50
CA PRO A 1024 -18.69 35.73 18.68
C PRO A 1024 -18.41 37.00 19.49
N VAL A 1025 -17.75 38.00 18.90
CA VAL A 1025 -17.34 39.19 19.68
C VAL A 1025 -18.51 40.10 20.05
N ASP A 1026 -19.58 40.09 19.27
CA ASP A 1026 -20.78 40.89 19.53
C ASP A 1026 -21.60 40.37 20.74
N GLU A 1027 -21.15 39.27 21.37
CA GLU A 1027 -21.74 38.71 22.58
C GLU A 1027 -20.84 39.00 23.81
N ALA A 1028 -21.45 39.45 24.91
CA ALA A 1028 -20.74 39.77 26.15
C ALA A 1028 -20.30 38.50 26.88
N LEU A 1029 -18.99 38.37 27.17
CA LEU A 1029 -18.48 37.26 27.96
C LEU A 1029 -18.82 37.43 29.45
N PRO A 1030 -19.23 36.36 30.15
CA PRO A 1030 -19.32 36.38 31.62
C PRO A 1030 -17.92 36.50 32.24
N GLU A 1031 -17.83 37.09 33.44
CA GLU A 1031 -16.57 37.21 34.20
C GLU A 1031 -15.94 35.85 34.57
N SER A 1032 -16.74 34.79 34.59
CA SER A 1032 -16.29 33.41 34.78
C SER A 1032 -17.13 32.50 33.89
N PRO A 1033 -16.61 32.10 32.70
CA PRO A 1033 -17.31 31.15 31.86
C PRO A 1033 -17.38 29.80 32.56
N ARG A 1034 -18.55 29.15 32.53
CA ARG A 1034 -18.84 27.90 33.22
C ARG A 1034 -19.75 27.01 32.38
N LEU A 1035 -19.49 25.72 32.45
CA LEU A 1035 -20.33 24.65 31.93
C LEU A 1035 -20.73 23.73 33.08
N ILE A 1036 -22.03 23.59 33.32
CA ILE A 1036 -22.56 22.64 34.29
C ILE A 1036 -23.17 21.48 33.51
N ARG A 1037 -22.68 20.28 33.80
CA ARG A 1037 -23.06 19.05 33.10
C ARG A 1037 -24.04 18.26 33.97
N LEU A 1038 -25.11 17.81 33.33
CA LEU A 1038 -26.16 17.02 33.96
C LEU A 1038 -26.20 15.66 33.28
N GLU A 1039 -25.49 14.71 33.89
CA GLU A 1039 -25.35 13.37 33.33
C GLU A 1039 -26.66 12.58 33.44
N PRO A 1040 -27.03 11.81 32.41
CA PRO A 1040 -28.20 10.94 32.43
C PRO A 1040 -28.25 10.01 33.65
N GLY A 1041 -27.10 9.45 34.04
CA GLY A 1041 -27.00 8.54 35.20
C GLY A 1041 -27.21 9.22 36.57
N ALA A 1042 -27.11 10.55 36.65
CA ALA A 1042 -27.31 11.30 37.88
C ALA A 1042 -28.76 11.78 38.07
N ALA A 1043 -29.63 11.54 37.09
CA ALA A 1043 -31.03 11.98 37.15
C ALA A 1043 -31.87 11.04 38.02
N ALA A 1044 -32.74 11.61 38.86
CA ALA A 1044 -33.84 10.88 39.46
C ALA A 1044 -34.93 10.64 38.39
N LEU A 1045 -35.22 9.37 38.12
CA LEU A 1045 -36.17 8.96 37.08
C LEU A 1045 -37.55 8.65 37.67
N ASP A 1046 -38.59 8.94 36.90
CA ASP A 1046 -39.99 8.68 37.23
C ASP A 1046 -40.70 8.02 36.04
N GLY A 1047 -41.73 7.21 36.30
CA GLY A 1047 -42.40 6.36 35.31
C GLY A 1047 -41.54 5.18 34.84
N ALA A 1048 -41.55 4.90 33.54
CA ALA A 1048 -40.78 3.81 32.91
C ALA A 1048 -39.44 4.28 32.34
N ALA A 1049 -39.00 5.48 32.68
CA ALA A 1049 -37.75 6.04 32.18
C ALA A 1049 -36.55 5.28 32.75
N LYS A 1050 -35.55 5.01 31.90
CA LYS A 1050 -34.32 4.30 32.28
C LYS A 1050 -33.08 4.93 31.65
N VAL A 1051 -31.93 4.71 32.27
CA VAL A 1051 -30.64 5.10 31.70
C VAL A 1051 -30.00 3.91 31.01
N ALA A 1052 -29.65 4.06 29.74
CA ALA A 1052 -28.95 3.05 28.95
C ALA A 1052 -28.08 3.70 27.87
N PRO A 1053 -27.02 3.02 27.37
CA PRO A 1053 -26.18 3.54 26.29
C PRO A 1053 -26.96 3.90 25.02
N SER A 1054 -26.50 4.93 24.30
CA SER A 1054 -27.00 5.28 22.97
C SER A 1054 -25.90 5.25 21.92
N ALA A 1055 -26.12 4.51 20.82
CA ALA A 1055 -25.19 4.46 19.68
C ALA A 1055 -24.96 5.84 19.05
N GLN A 1056 -25.99 6.71 19.07
CA GLN A 1056 -25.90 8.07 18.52
C GLN A 1056 -25.06 9.02 19.39
N PHE A 1057 -24.79 8.65 20.64
CA PHE A 1057 -23.98 9.44 21.57
C PHE A 1057 -22.64 8.77 21.88
N ARG A 1058 -22.06 7.97 20.96
CA ARG A 1058 -20.75 7.27 21.16
C ARG A 1058 -20.73 6.31 22.35
N GLY A 1059 -21.86 5.69 22.66
CA GLY A 1059 -21.98 4.80 23.82
C GLY A 1059 -22.18 5.53 25.14
N ASP A 1060 -22.25 6.87 25.15
CA ASP A 1060 -22.66 7.64 26.33
C ASP A 1060 -24.06 7.19 26.80
N ALA A 1061 -24.28 7.28 28.11
CA ALA A 1061 -25.58 7.05 28.71
C ALA A 1061 -26.64 8.02 28.16
N ALA A 1062 -27.87 7.55 28.01
CA ALA A 1062 -29.04 8.36 27.66
C ALA A 1062 -30.24 7.95 28.51
N ILE A 1063 -31.08 8.92 28.88
CA ILE A 1063 -32.40 8.67 29.44
C ILE A 1063 -33.33 8.27 28.28
N GLN A 1064 -33.95 7.10 28.41
CA GLN A 1064 -34.91 6.55 27.46
C GLN A 1064 -36.29 6.58 28.10
N GLY A 1065 -37.27 7.19 27.43
CA GLY A 1065 -38.65 7.28 27.90
C GLY A 1065 -39.45 5.98 27.76
N PRO A 1066 -40.73 5.97 28.17
CA PRO A 1066 -41.52 7.13 28.60
C PRO A 1066 -41.41 7.43 30.11
N GLY A 1067 -41.54 8.70 30.49
CA GLY A 1067 -41.46 9.12 31.91
C GLY A 1067 -40.97 10.55 32.11
N ALA A 1068 -40.27 10.78 33.22
CA ALA A 1068 -39.64 12.06 33.54
C ALA A 1068 -38.24 11.85 34.15
N ALA A 1069 -37.40 12.88 34.07
CA ALA A 1069 -36.06 12.89 34.65
C ALA A 1069 -35.81 14.21 35.36
N THR A 1070 -35.24 14.16 36.57
CA THR A 1070 -34.99 15.34 37.41
C THR A 1070 -33.55 15.36 37.89
N TRP A 1071 -32.88 16.51 37.79
CA TRP A 1071 -31.56 16.76 38.37
C TRP A 1071 -31.65 17.84 39.45
N GLU A 1072 -30.87 17.68 40.51
CA GLU A 1072 -30.65 18.70 41.52
C GLU A 1072 -29.55 19.67 41.06
N LEU A 1073 -29.80 20.96 41.17
CA LEU A 1073 -28.84 22.03 40.90
C LEU A 1073 -28.51 22.73 42.22
N PRO A 1074 -27.31 22.51 42.79
CA PRO A 1074 -26.96 23.08 44.09
C PRO A 1074 -26.83 24.60 44.02
N GLY A 1075 -27.02 25.28 45.15
CA GLY A 1075 -26.87 26.74 45.27
C GLY A 1075 -25.47 27.27 44.93
N THR A 1076 -24.44 26.40 44.96
CA THR A 1076 -23.08 26.71 44.49
C THR A 1076 -22.98 26.92 42.98
N ALA A 1077 -24.00 26.52 42.22
CA ALA A 1077 -24.14 26.73 40.80
C ALA A 1077 -25.00 27.98 40.47
N ALA A 1078 -25.14 28.91 41.41
CA ALA A 1078 -25.98 30.09 41.22
C ALA A 1078 -25.53 30.95 40.03
N GLY A 1079 -26.49 31.35 39.19
CA GLY A 1079 -26.25 32.10 37.98
C GLY A 1079 -27.35 31.93 36.94
N THR A 1080 -27.20 32.59 35.80
CA THR A 1080 -28.10 32.48 34.64
C THR A 1080 -27.39 31.72 33.53
N TYR A 1081 -28.05 30.70 32.98
CA TYR A 1081 -27.49 29.78 32.00
C TYR A 1081 -28.46 29.52 30.84
N ALA A 1082 -27.93 29.35 29.63
CA ALA A 1082 -28.65 28.67 28.56
C ALA A 1082 -28.66 27.16 28.82
N LEU A 1083 -29.84 26.54 28.77
CA LEU A 1083 -30.01 25.10 28.82
C LEU A 1083 -29.96 24.49 27.42
N TRP A 1084 -29.09 23.51 27.28
CA TRP A 1084 -28.92 22.69 26.09
C TRP A 1084 -29.23 21.24 26.42
N LEU A 1085 -30.01 20.59 25.55
CA LEU A 1085 -30.36 19.18 25.66
C LEU A 1085 -29.80 18.42 24.45
N ARG A 1086 -29.05 17.35 24.68
CA ARG A 1086 -28.64 16.44 23.61
C ARG A 1086 -29.80 15.52 23.28
N LEU A 1087 -30.43 15.71 22.14
CA LEU A 1087 -31.59 14.93 21.70
C LEU A 1087 -31.20 13.99 20.57
N ASP A 1088 -31.76 12.78 20.59
CA ASP A 1088 -31.64 11.84 19.49
C ASP A 1088 -32.68 12.14 18.39
N LYS A 1089 -32.46 11.58 17.20
CA LYS A 1089 -33.39 11.65 16.09
C LYS A 1089 -34.79 11.17 16.50
N GLY A 1090 -35.80 12.02 16.27
CA GLY A 1090 -37.19 11.73 16.58
C GLY A 1090 -37.55 11.91 18.06
N ALA A 1091 -36.63 12.39 18.91
CA ALA A 1091 -36.92 12.68 20.31
C ALA A 1091 -38.03 13.75 20.43
N ARG A 1092 -38.99 13.49 21.32
CA ARG A 1092 -40.10 14.40 21.66
C ARG A 1092 -40.27 14.45 23.18
N LEU A 1093 -40.15 15.62 23.80
CA LEU A 1093 -40.46 15.81 25.21
C LEU A 1093 -41.38 17.00 25.43
N GLY A 1094 -42.26 16.88 26.42
CA GLY A 1094 -43.39 17.77 26.56
C GLY A 1094 -43.16 18.99 27.45
N ARG A 1095 -42.36 18.96 28.51
CA ARG A 1095 -42.04 20.18 29.29
C ARG A 1095 -40.65 20.13 29.87
N VAL A 1096 -40.02 21.29 30.01
CA VAL A 1096 -38.77 21.49 30.75
C VAL A 1096 -39.02 22.53 31.82
N LEU A 1097 -38.75 22.18 33.07
CA LEU A 1097 -38.98 23.03 34.24
C LEU A 1097 -37.65 23.28 34.98
N ALA A 1098 -37.45 24.50 35.45
CA ALA A 1098 -36.44 24.86 36.43
C ALA A 1098 -37.13 25.27 37.74
N GLY A 1099 -37.16 24.38 38.73
CA GLY A 1099 -38.06 24.48 39.88
C GLY A 1099 -39.52 24.52 39.42
N THR A 1100 -40.21 25.64 39.65
CA THR A 1100 -41.59 25.86 39.16
C THR A 1100 -41.66 26.65 37.85
N SER A 1101 -40.53 27.15 37.35
CA SER A 1101 -40.48 27.98 36.14
C SER A 1101 -40.47 27.12 34.88
N VAL A 1102 -41.33 27.44 33.91
CA VAL A 1102 -41.36 26.75 32.61
C VAL A 1102 -40.24 27.30 31.72
N VAL A 1103 -39.26 26.44 31.41
CA VAL A 1103 -38.15 26.75 30.50
C VAL A 1103 -38.58 26.49 29.05
N ALA A 1104 -39.28 25.38 28.80
CA ALA A 1104 -39.84 25.04 27.49
C ALA A 1104 -41.14 24.24 27.61
N THR A 1105 -42.07 24.45 26.67
CA THR A 1105 -43.40 23.78 26.60
C THR A 1105 -43.47 22.63 25.61
N ALA A 1106 -42.44 22.44 24.80
CA ALA A 1106 -42.16 21.28 23.96
C ALA A 1106 -40.72 21.38 23.45
N VAL A 1107 -39.98 20.27 23.43
CA VAL A 1107 -38.66 20.20 22.77
C VAL A 1107 -38.63 18.96 21.89
N GLN A 1108 -38.20 19.13 20.66
CA GLN A 1108 -38.14 18.05 19.68
C GLN A 1108 -36.91 18.17 18.80
N ALA A 1109 -36.48 17.04 18.27
CA ALA A 1109 -35.43 16.97 17.28
C ALA A 1109 -35.77 15.96 16.17
N ASP A 1110 -35.60 16.36 14.91
CA ASP A 1110 -35.80 15.48 13.74
C ASP A 1110 -34.52 14.73 13.34
N GLU A 1111 -33.42 15.06 13.99
CA GLU A 1111 -32.10 14.45 13.87
C GLU A 1111 -31.37 14.50 15.22
N ALA A 1112 -30.24 13.80 15.35
CA ALA A 1112 -29.45 13.84 16.57
C ALA A 1112 -28.72 15.19 16.70
N VAL A 1113 -29.11 16.00 17.68
CA VAL A 1113 -28.74 17.43 17.77
C VAL A 1113 -28.69 17.91 19.22
N TRP A 1114 -27.88 18.94 19.48
CA TRP A 1114 -28.00 19.75 20.68
C TRP A 1114 -29.08 20.82 20.47
N VAL A 1115 -30.17 20.76 21.24
CA VAL A 1115 -31.23 21.76 21.20
C VAL A 1115 -31.11 22.72 22.38
N ARG A 1116 -31.09 24.02 22.12
CA ARG A 1116 -31.25 25.03 23.18
C ARG A 1116 -32.70 25.06 23.63
N ALA A 1117 -32.96 24.58 24.84
CA ALA A 1117 -34.31 24.50 25.40
C ALA A 1117 -34.80 25.84 25.96
N GLY A 1118 -33.91 26.68 26.49
CA GLY A 1118 -34.27 27.98 27.05
C GLY A 1118 -33.24 28.52 28.03
N GLU A 1119 -33.63 29.51 28.81
CA GLU A 1119 -32.80 30.08 29.89
C GLU A 1119 -33.21 29.49 31.25
N VAL A 1120 -32.23 29.23 32.11
CA VAL A 1120 -32.39 28.69 33.46
C VAL A 1120 -31.66 29.60 34.43
N VAL A 1121 -32.39 30.06 35.44
CA VAL A 1121 -31.83 30.80 36.57
C VAL A 1121 -31.68 29.85 37.75
N VAL A 1122 -30.45 29.65 38.22
CA VAL A 1122 -30.15 28.90 39.43
C VAL A 1122 -29.99 29.91 40.58
N PRO A 1123 -30.88 29.92 41.56
CA PRO A 1123 -30.77 30.82 42.71
C PRO A 1123 -29.71 30.31 43.69
N ALA A 1124 -29.24 31.17 44.59
CA ALA A 1124 -28.27 30.80 45.64
C ALA A 1124 -28.74 29.68 46.59
N ALA A 1125 -30.05 29.43 46.67
CA ALA A 1125 -30.63 28.32 47.43
C ALA A 1125 -30.59 26.96 46.69
N GLY A 1126 -30.21 26.96 45.41
CA GLY A 1126 -30.35 25.81 44.51
C GLY A 1126 -31.75 25.69 43.90
N THR A 1127 -31.90 24.83 42.91
CA THR A 1127 -33.18 24.53 42.25
C THR A 1127 -33.12 23.13 41.62
N THR A 1128 -34.17 22.69 40.93
CA THR A 1128 -34.16 21.44 40.17
C THR A 1128 -34.34 21.71 38.69
N LEU A 1129 -33.77 20.85 37.83
CA LEU A 1129 -34.12 20.79 36.41
C LEU A 1129 -34.94 19.53 36.16
N ARG A 1130 -36.17 19.66 35.66
CA ARG A 1130 -37.07 18.52 35.39
C ARG A 1130 -37.49 18.48 33.92
N LEU A 1131 -37.30 17.33 33.28
CA LEU A 1131 -37.82 17.00 31.95
C LEU A 1131 -39.06 16.12 32.12
N GLU A 1132 -40.21 16.55 31.58
CA GLU A 1132 -41.48 15.85 31.71
C GLU A 1132 -42.04 15.40 30.36
N ARG A 1133 -42.87 14.35 30.41
CA ARG A 1133 -43.56 13.78 29.24
C ARG A 1133 -42.56 13.33 28.18
N LEU A 1134 -41.54 12.57 28.58
CA LEU A 1134 -40.67 11.85 27.66
C LEU A 1134 -41.54 10.81 26.93
N GLY A 1135 -41.55 10.85 25.59
CA GLY A 1135 -42.20 9.82 24.77
C GLY A 1135 -41.47 8.48 24.83
N GLU A 1136 -42.12 7.40 24.39
CA GLU A 1136 -41.56 6.04 24.42
C GLU A 1136 -40.31 5.89 23.53
N ALA A 1137 -40.28 6.58 22.39
CA ALA A 1137 -39.11 6.63 21.51
C ALA A 1137 -38.08 7.71 21.91
N THR A 1138 -38.35 8.50 22.95
CA THR A 1138 -37.52 9.66 23.29
C THR A 1138 -36.26 9.22 24.00
N ARG A 1139 -35.12 9.62 23.42
CA ARG A 1139 -33.79 9.46 24.01
C ARG A 1139 -33.19 10.84 24.24
N VAL A 1140 -32.87 11.14 25.49
CA VAL A 1140 -32.23 12.38 25.91
C VAL A 1140 -30.87 12.03 26.48
N GLY A 1141 -29.81 12.53 25.85
CA GLY A 1141 -28.44 12.43 26.34
C GLY A 1141 -28.19 13.43 27.46
N ARG A 1142 -26.92 13.83 27.62
CA ARG A 1142 -26.51 14.84 28.59
C ARG A 1142 -27.25 16.16 28.38
N ALA A 1143 -27.61 16.81 29.49
CA ALA A 1143 -28.04 18.20 29.50
C ALA A 1143 -26.88 19.09 29.98
N VAL A 1144 -26.77 20.29 29.42
CA VAL A 1144 -25.69 21.24 29.73
C VAL A 1144 -26.28 22.61 29.99
N LEU A 1145 -25.90 23.21 31.10
CA LEU A 1145 -26.13 24.62 31.39
C LEU A 1145 -24.85 25.38 31.09
N SER A 1146 -24.93 26.41 30.25
CA SER A 1146 -23.79 27.26 29.92
C SER A 1146 -24.13 28.73 30.09
N ASN A 1147 -23.26 29.49 30.74
CA ASN A 1147 -23.35 30.95 30.78
C ASN A 1147 -22.50 31.59 29.66
N VAL A 1148 -21.91 30.78 28.78
CA VAL A 1148 -21.11 31.23 27.65
C VAL A 1148 -22.01 31.45 26.44
N PRO A 1149 -22.04 32.66 25.87
CA PRO A 1149 -22.82 32.94 24.66
C PRO A 1149 -22.39 32.13 23.43
N GLY A 1150 -23.31 31.89 22.48
CA GLY A 1150 -22.96 31.47 21.12
C GLY A 1150 -22.51 30.01 20.94
N SER A 1151 -22.83 29.13 21.87
CA SER A 1151 -22.21 27.81 21.96
C SER A 1151 -22.57 26.85 20.78
N LEU A 1152 -23.67 27.11 20.05
CA LEU A 1152 -23.96 26.68 18.66
C LEU A 1152 -25.00 27.64 18.02
N PRO A 1153 -25.03 27.84 16.68
CA PRO A 1153 -26.15 28.54 16.05
C PRO A 1153 -27.46 27.78 16.28
N ALA A 1154 -28.50 28.49 16.72
CA ALA A 1154 -29.85 27.95 16.77
C ALA A 1154 -30.27 27.62 15.33
N THR A 1155 -30.31 26.32 15.00
CA THR A 1155 -30.66 25.76 13.69
C THR A 1155 -29.77 26.21 12.53
N LEU A 1156 -28.88 25.34 12.06
CA LEU A 1156 -28.51 25.36 10.65
C LEU A 1156 -29.67 24.72 9.86
N PRO A 1157 -30.03 25.26 8.69
CA PRO A 1157 -31.13 24.73 7.86
C PRO A 1157 -30.82 23.33 7.30
#